data_AF-A0A959ESN3-F1
#
_entry.id   AF-A0A959ESN3-F1
#
_cell.length_a   1.000
_cell.length_b   1.000
_cell.length_c   1.000
_cell.angle_alpha   90.00
_cell.angle_beta   90.00
_cell.angle_gamma   90.00
#
_symmetry.space_group_name_H-M   'P 1'
#
loop_
_entity.id
_entity.type
_entity.pdbx_description
1 polymer ?
#
loop_
_entity_poly.entity_id
_entity_poly.type
_entity_poly.pdbx_seq_one_letter_code
_entity_poly.pdbx_strand_id
1 'polypeptide(L)'
;KNFHFKYDKFHILLDSVRFFDLYLPSEQLDENGRPVAYSIGSRIEHLNGVLLIDAPSNKSARDEIPMFPSLQSKKYSYVYYDRDSTQRGAYGRDSFYFRLEPFSFNNLDNFEKDALSFKGTLFSAGIFPDLQETLTLQDHDQSLGFVTNTVEEGYDNYQGKGAYKGDISLSNRGLEGDGTLSYLGASISSEDIVFKPKQLTASAKSFDLQEDRSGAVEVPKATGVDVSIDWRPYKDSMYISSKEAPFELFQEGVHNLQGTLILTPGGVKARGLFSWDKASMESPLFSFGANSVTADTTDLKVKAFNTEALALVTSNLNGVVDFDKQMASFEANEEFLRTTLPFNKYETSMNEFDWNMKEESIIFNTEEGKIGSFLSIQNDQDSLWFNGKTAEFFLKTNELKIGGVPYIVSADAYLYSEDSTVTIRPGGIMDTLYNARIVADTVNQFHVINRATVAVKGKKDFTATGFYEYNIGEQEQEIAFSNIVGQRVGKGAASEKRVATRATGEVKPEDNFYIDHKTEFRGTISLFSETKNLQFDGFARLKADLPNLHWFSVNFEGDKSDLAIRFDEPKNYQGEPLFTGLYLSRETARIYPRIMAPLYFRKDRQLLPVKGLFQYDQEKDRFIFGDSTKVSTPGHLKGNQVIFHNKTGKIEAEGRFNIGEGLKYIKVDAAGYAETKIEEIEADTLSGGPIVDNNLQVELMAGIELIVPEELLKLIITDFRSSSFDAQSVVYASNPNFYRKATAELFPEDKEMQRVLDGISLNTFDLPKKFNNYTFLFSRIPMKWDVDYQSFVSTQSVMPLASIQGELINRMVTCYVEFKMPTNDDDRLYIYLRSPSGFYYFFGFKQGILNMVSNNTKFNDLVVGMKDKERIRKMPDGQTYEIQPVDPGTASAFVKRVQAAND
;
A
#
# COMPACT_ATOMS: atom_id res chain seq x y z
N LYS A 1 71.23 -4.06 -68.58
CA LYS A 1 71.24 -4.51 -69.99
C LYS A 1 72.06 -3.49 -70.78
N ASN A 2 72.56 -3.84 -71.97
CA ASN A 2 73.37 -2.92 -72.81
C ASN A 2 74.65 -2.43 -72.13
N PHE A 3 75.48 -3.38 -71.69
CA PHE A 3 76.83 -3.09 -71.20
C PHE A 3 77.77 -3.16 -72.39
N HIS A 4 78.44 -2.05 -72.71
CA HIS A 4 79.32 -1.98 -73.88
C HIS A 4 80.76 -1.68 -73.44
N PHE A 5 81.65 -2.67 -73.53
CA PHE A 5 83.07 -2.43 -73.37
C PHE A 5 83.61 -1.61 -74.56
N LYS A 6 84.30 -0.51 -74.26
CA LYS A 6 84.97 0.35 -75.24
C LYS A 6 86.47 0.20 -75.07
N TYR A 7 87.09 -0.59 -75.94
CA TYR A 7 88.51 -0.92 -75.84
C TYR A 7 89.41 0.33 -75.83
N ASP A 8 89.20 1.28 -76.74
CA ASP A 8 90.06 2.47 -76.86
C ASP A 8 90.14 3.29 -75.57
N LYS A 9 88.97 3.51 -74.94
CA LYS A 9 88.82 4.27 -73.68
C LYS A 9 89.00 3.42 -72.42
N PHE A 10 89.17 2.11 -72.59
CA PHE A 10 89.31 1.11 -71.53
C PHE A 10 88.25 1.21 -70.41
N HIS A 11 86.98 1.31 -70.81
CA HIS A 11 85.84 1.39 -69.89
C HIS A 11 84.64 0.57 -70.37
N ILE A 12 83.66 0.38 -69.50
CA ILE A 12 82.36 -0.24 -69.80
C ILE A 12 81.28 0.84 -69.69
N LEU A 13 80.56 1.10 -70.78
CA LEU A 13 79.36 1.92 -70.75
C LEU A 13 78.21 1.13 -70.11
N LEU A 14 77.52 1.76 -69.18
CA LEU A 14 76.39 1.23 -68.42
C LEU A 14 75.12 1.98 -68.84
N ASP A 15 74.53 1.62 -69.99
CA ASP A 15 73.46 2.43 -70.58
C ASP A 15 72.11 2.28 -69.84
N SER A 16 71.81 1.09 -69.32
CA SER A 16 70.55 0.81 -68.62
C SER A 16 70.74 -0.27 -67.56
N VAL A 17 71.20 0.14 -66.37
CA VAL A 17 71.29 -0.72 -65.19
C VAL A 17 69.96 -0.62 -64.44
N ARG A 18 69.20 -1.73 -64.43
CA ARG A 18 67.91 -1.77 -63.73
C ARG A 18 68.11 -1.71 -62.21
N PHE A 19 69.06 -2.49 -61.71
CA PHE A 19 69.36 -2.65 -60.30
C PHE A 19 70.87 -2.55 -60.09
N PHE A 20 71.29 -1.70 -59.19
CA PHE A 20 72.66 -1.52 -58.73
C PHE A 20 72.70 -1.84 -57.24
N ASP A 21 73.22 -3.02 -56.94
CA ASP A 21 73.36 -3.55 -55.59
C ASP A 21 74.79 -3.35 -55.10
N LEU A 22 74.90 -2.91 -53.85
CA LEU A 22 76.18 -2.66 -53.20
C LEU A 22 76.38 -3.69 -52.09
N TYR A 23 77.57 -4.27 -52.06
CA TYR A 23 77.99 -5.24 -51.06
C TYR A 23 79.18 -4.68 -50.30
N LEU A 24 79.11 -4.69 -48.98
CA LEU A 24 80.19 -4.24 -48.11
C LEU A 24 80.85 -5.45 -47.43
N PRO A 25 82.18 -5.41 -47.20
CA PRO A 25 82.86 -6.45 -46.44
C PRO A 25 82.39 -6.43 -44.96
N SER A 26 82.13 -7.61 -44.39
CA SER A 26 81.87 -7.78 -42.95
C SER A 26 83.14 -8.18 -42.20
N GLU A 27 83.11 -8.08 -40.88
CA GLU A 27 84.21 -8.54 -40.01
C GLU A 27 84.33 -10.08 -39.94
N GLN A 28 83.34 -10.82 -40.46
CA GLN A 28 83.40 -12.28 -40.52
C GLN A 28 84.29 -12.73 -41.67
N LEU A 29 85.21 -13.64 -41.41
CA LEU A 29 86.08 -14.23 -42.43
C LEU A 29 85.50 -15.56 -42.91
N ASP A 30 85.54 -15.80 -44.21
CA ASP A 30 85.23 -17.10 -44.81
C ASP A 30 86.31 -18.14 -44.51
N GLU A 31 86.09 -19.39 -44.94
CA GLU A 31 87.04 -20.51 -44.75
C GLU A 31 88.44 -20.24 -45.35
N ASN A 32 88.57 -19.22 -46.21
CA ASN A 32 89.82 -18.80 -46.87
C ASN A 32 90.43 -17.54 -46.25
N GLY A 33 89.91 -17.04 -45.13
CA GLY A 33 90.41 -15.85 -44.44
C GLY A 33 90.04 -14.53 -45.13
N ARG A 34 89.01 -14.51 -45.99
CA ARG A 34 88.53 -13.30 -46.67
C ARG A 34 87.26 -12.75 -46.01
N PRO A 35 87.09 -11.43 -45.88
CA PRO A 35 85.86 -10.82 -45.39
C PRO A 35 84.62 -11.28 -46.18
N VAL A 36 83.60 -11.79 -45.48
CA VAL A 36 82.31 -12.15 -46.06
C VAL A 36 81.58 -10.86 -46.43
N ALA A 37 81.15 -10.71 -47.68
CA ALA A 37 80.42 -9.53 -48.11
C ALA A 37 78.92 -9.64 -47.80
N TYR A 38 78.30 -8.57 -47.32
CA TYR A 38 76.85 -8.49 -47.10
C TYR A 38 76.22 -7.43 -48.01
N SER A 39 75.02 -7.69 -48.50
CA SER A 39 74.24 -6.72 -49.28
C SER A 39 73.73 -5.63 -48.37
N ILE A 40 73.90 -4.36 -48.76
CA ILE A 40 73.22 -3.27 -48.07
C ILE A 40 71.69 -3.41 -48.23
N GLY A 41 70.95 -2.83 -47.30
CA GLY A 41 69.50 -2.92 -47.22
C GLY A 41 68.77 -2.20 -48.36
N SER A 42 69.43 -1.29 -49.09
CA SER A 42 68.84 -0.53 -50.20
C SER A 42 69.41 -0.93 -51.54
N ARG A 43 68.66 -0.63 -52.60
CA ARG A 43 69.06 -0.85 -53.99
C ARG A 43 68.90 0.45 -54.74
N ILE A 44 69.89 0.78 -55.56
CA ILE A 44 69.81 1.91 -56.48
C ILE A 44 69.22 1.40 -57.80
N GLU A 45 68.18 2.07 -58.28
CA GLU A 45 67.51 1.70 -59.53
C GLU A 45 67.77 2.72 -60.64
N HIS A 46 67.72 2.24 -61.88
CA HIS A 46 67.88 3.04 -63.09
C HIS A 46 69.23 3.76 -63.25
N LEU A 47 70.32 3.15 -62.75
CA LEU A 47 71.66 3.69 -62.93
C LEU A 47 72.04 3.74 -64.43
N ASN A 48 72.59 4.89 -64.83
CA ASN A 48 73.21 5.11 -66.14
C ASN A 48 74.61 5.71 -65.90
N GLY A 49 75.65 5.12 -66.47
CA GLY A 49 77.00 5.53 -66.12
C GLY A 49 78.11 4.87 -66.93
N VAL A 50 79.33 4.98 -66.43
CA VAL A 50 80.53 4.39 -67.02
C VAL A 50 81.37 3.77 -65.90
N LEU A 51 81.76 2.51 -66.06
CA LEU A 51 82.76 1.85 -65.23
C LEU A 51 84.11 1.95 -65.92
N LEU A 52 84.99 2.78 -65.39
CA LEU A 52 86.37 2.95 -65.84
C LEU A 52 87.21 1.81 -65.27
N ILE A 53 87.80 0.98 -66.13
CA ILE A 53 88.60 -0.19 -65.68
C ILE A 53 90.00 0.26 -65.28
N ASP A 54 90.65 1.06 -66.12
CA ASP A 54 91.97 1.68 -65.89
C ASP A 54 92.14 2.88 -66.84
N ALA A 55 93.25 3.60 -66.75
CA ALA A 55 93.61 4.62 -67.72
C ALA A 55 93.74 4.00 -69.13
N PRO A 56 93.32 4.69 -70.22
CA PRO A 56 93.42 4.19 -71.59
C PRO A 56 94.83 3.72 -72.01
N SER A 57 95.89 4.26 -71.41
CA SER A 57 97.29 3.89 -71.65
C SER A 57 97.80 2.71 -70.80
N ASN A 58 97.06 2.28 -69.78
CA ASN A 58 97.47 1.27 -68.79
C ASN A 58 96.68 -0.04 -68.91
N LYS A 59 96.29 -0.44 -70.14
CA LYS A 59 95.43 -1.62 -70.38
C LYS A 59 95.99 -2.97 -69.88
N SER A 60 97.28 -3.02 -69.55
CA SER A 60 97.96 -4.21 -68.99
C SER A 60 98.23 -4.10 -67.49
N ALA A 61 97.69 -3.09 -66.79
CA ALA A 61 97.87 -2.83 -65.37
C ALA A 61 99.35 -2.83 -64.94
N ARG A 62 100.22 -2.13 -65.69
CA ARG A 62 101.65 -2.02 -65.38
C ARG A 62 101.94 -0.99 -64.29
N ASP A 63 101.16 0.09 -64.28
CA ASP A 63 101.21 1.12 -63.26
C ASP A 63 100.01 0.95 -62.32
N GLU A 64 100.22 1.06 -61.01
CA GLU A 64 99.13 1.06 -60.05
C GLU A 64 98.58 2.48 -59.94
N ILE A 65 97.37 2.72 -60.47
CA ILE A 65 96.72 4.04 -60.45
C ILE A 65 95.57 4.02 -59.43
N PRO A 66 95.72 4.68 -58.27
CA PRO A 66 94.78 4.54 -57.14
C PRO A 66 93.32 4.88 -57.43
N MET A 67 93.00 5.62 -58.51
CA MET A 67 91.61 6.00 -58.83
C MET A 67 90.80 4.88 -59.49
N PHE A 68 91.46 3.91 -60.13
CA PHE A 68 90.79 2.86 -60.91
C PHE A 68 90.72 1.54 -60.11
N PRO A 69 89.68 0.70 -60.33
CA PRO A 69 88.50 0.97 -61.15
C PRO A 69 87.60 2.06 -60.54
N SER A 70 86.90 2.83 -61.38
CA SER A 70 86.01 3.94 -60.95
C SER A 70 84.65 3.85 -61.62
N LEU A 71 83.58 4.08 -60.86
CA LEU A 71 82.21 4.15 -61.37
C LEU A 71 81.74 5.61 -61.43
N GLN A 72 81.23 6.05 -62.57
CA GLN A 72 80.64 7.38 -62.72
C GLN A 72 79.19 7.29 -63.22
N SER A 73 78.23 7.68 -62.39
CA SER A 73 76.85 7.91 -62.81
C SER A 73 76.76 9.19 -63.66
N LYS A 74 75.89 9.20 -64.68
CA LYS A 74 75.71 10.32 -65.63
C LYS A 74 74.30 10.92 -65.64
N LYS A 75 73.32 10.24 -65.06
CA LYS A 75 71.92 10.68 -64.96
C LYS A 75 71.39 10.43 -63.55
N TYR A 76 70.19 10.92 -63.27
CA TYR A 76 69.49 10.59 -62.03
C TYR A 76 69.24 9.09 -61.91
N SER A 77 69.36 8.59 -60.67
CA SER A 77 68.99 7.24 -60.25
C SER A 77 68.10 7.33 -59.01
N TYR A 78 67.49 6.22 -58.60
CA TYR A 78 66.42 6.26 -57.60
C TYR A 78 66.63 5.24 -56.49
N VAL A 79 66.25 5.60 -55.27
CA VAL A 79 66.09 4.67 -54.14
C VAL A 79 64.62 4.68 -53.73
N TYR A 80 64.02 3.50 -53.69
CA TYR A 80 62.61 3.29 -53.34
C TYR A 80 62.49 2.62 -51.97
N TYR A 81 61.43 2.99 -51.24
CA TYR A 81 61.11 2.48 -49.90
C TYR A 81 59.75 1.77 -49.89
N ASP A 82 59.34 1.20 -51.03
CA ASP A 82 58.03 0.63 -51.31
C ASP A 82 57.88 -0.86 -50.95
N ARG A 83 58.82 -1.40 -50.16
CA ARG A 83 58.80 -2.80 -49.74
C ARG A 83 57.68 -3.06 -48.75
N ASP A 84 57.08 -4.25 -48.81
CA ASP A 84 56.10 -4.70 -47.81
C ASP A 84 56.67 -4.70 -46.38
N SER A 85 57.97 -4.92 -46.22
CA SER A 85 58.66 -4.83 -44.92
C SER A 85 58.72 -3.41 -44.35
N THR A 86 58.59 -2.39 -45.21
CA THR A 86 58.72 -0.97 -44.85
C THR A 86 57.32 -0.40 -44.65
N GLN A 87 56.91 -0.26 -43.39
CA GLN A 87 55.57 0.23 -43.02
C GLN A 87 54.41 -0.46 -43.76
N ARG A 88 54.53 -1.76 -44.04
CA ARG A 88 53.52 -2.56 -44.77
C ARG A 88 53.23 -2.03 -46.17
N GLY A 89 54.24 -1.53 -46.88
CA GLY A 89 54.10 -1.01 -48.25
C GLY A 89 53.36 0.33 -48.33
N ALA A 90 53.39 1.13 -47.25
CA ALA A 90 52.68 2.42 -47.20
C ALA A 90 53.20 3.47 -48.21
N TYR A 91 54.42 3.30 -48.72
CA TYR A 91 55.11 4.24 -49.60
C TYR A 91 55.00 3.78 -51.06
N GLY A 92 54.17 4.46 -51.86
CA GLY A 92 54.03 4.14 -53.28
C GLY A 92 55.20 4.69 -54.10
N ARG A 93 55.83 3.86 -54.93
CA ARG A 93 57.01 4.23 -55.74
C ARG A 93 56.85 5.46 -56.64
N ASP A 94 55.62 5.75 -57.08
CA ASP A 94 55.34 6.87 -57.99
C ASP A 94 55.29 8.23 -57.27
N SER A 95 55.16 8.22 -55.93
CA SER A 95 54.99 9.44 -55.13
C SER A 95 55.95 9.54 -53.94
N PHE A 96 56.52 8.43 -53.48
CA PHE A 96 57.49 8.37 -52.39
C PHE A 96 58.80 7.71 -52.85
N TYR A 97 59.83 8.50 -53.09
CA TYR A 97 61.14 8.03 -53.53
C TYR A 97 62.23 9.08 -53.31
N PHE A 98 63.48 8.62 -53.26
CA PHE A 98 64.63 9.51 -53.26
C PHE A 98 65.30 9.51 -54.64
N ARG A 99 65.41 10.69 -55.26
CA ARG A 99 66.08 10.89 -56.55
C ARG A 99 67.52 11.32 -56.33
N LEU A 100 68.46 10.44 -56.64
CA LEU A 100 69.90 10.68 -56.53
C LEU A 100 70.40 11.54 -57.69
N GLU A 101 71.23 12.53 -57.40
CA GLU A 101 72.07 13.24 -58.35
C GLU A 101 73.17 12.33 -58.92
N PRO A 102 73.76 12.64 -60.09
CA PRO A 102 74.91 11.91 -60.60
C PRO A 102 76.07 11.87 -59.58
N PHE A 103 76.53 10.66 -59.22
CA PHE A 103 77.60 10.41 -58.26
C PHE A 103 78.78 9.66 -58.90
N SER A 104 79.92 9.62 -58.21
CA SER A 104 81.10 8.87 -58.65
C SER A 104 81.82 8.18 -57.50
N PHE A 105 82.28 6.95 -57.74
CA PHE A 105 83.18 6.21 -56.87
C PHE A 105 84.55 6.06 -57.53
N ASN A 106 85.61 6.31 -56.78
CA ASN A 106 86.99 6.07 -57.19
C ASN A 106 87.55 4.93 -56.34
N ASN A 107 88.51 4.19 -56.88
CA ASN A 107 89.18 3.09 -56.18
C ASN A 107 88.21 1.99 -55.69
N LEU A 108 87.49 1.35 -56.61
CA LEU A 108 86.53 0.29 -56.27
C LEU A 108 87.19 -0.95 -55.64
N ASP A 109 88.52 -1.11 -55.76
CA ASP A 109 89.26 -2.22 -55.14
C ASP A 109 89.41 -2.06 -53.62
N ASN A 110 89.46 -0.82 -53.11
CA ASN A 110 89.53 -0.48 -51.68
C ASN A 110 88.39 0.47 -51.31
N PHE A 111 87.16 -0.06 -51.36
CA PHE A 111 85.93 0.69 -51.11
C PHE A 111 85.60 0.77 -49.61
N GLU A 112 85.62 1.98 -49.04
CA GLU A 112 85.28 2.22 -47.63
C GLU A 112 83.79 2.56 -47.45
N LYS A 113 83.22 2.16 -46.31
CA LYS A 113 81.80 2.41 -45.96
C LYS A 113 81.43 3.90 -46.06
N ASP A 114 82.32 4.79 -45.63
CA ASP A 114 82.10 6.24 -45.60
C ASP A 114 82.04 6.87 -47.00
N ALA A 115 82.44 6.15 -48.05
CA ALA A 115 82.31 6.59 -49.43
C ALA A 115 80.86 6.54 -49.94
N LEU A 116 79.94 5.85 -49.24
CA LEU A 116 78.52 5.74 -49.62
C LEU A 116 77.70 6.98 -49.24
N SER A 117 77.89 8.04 -50.01
CA SER A 117 77.17 9.31 -49.86
C SER A 117 76.55 9.76 -51.18
N PHE A 118 75.22 9.93 -51.21
CA PHE A 118 74.47 10.26 -52.43
C PHE A 118 73.58 11.48 -52.23
N LYS A 119 73.97 12.62 -52.84
CA LYS A 119 73.13 13.82 -52.86
C LYS A 119 71.88 13.60 -53.68
N GLY A 120 70.77 14.21 -53.28
CA GLY A 120 69.54 14.15 -54.05
C GLY A 120 68.35 14.82 -53.37
N THR A 121 67.16 14.41 -53.79
CA THR A 121 65.90 14.99 -53.31
C THR A 121 64.92 13.89 -52.93
N LEU A 122 64.34 13.99 -51.72
CA LEU A 122 63.20 13.18 -51.30
C LEU A 122 61.91 13.80 -51.83
N PHE A 123 61.16 13.01 -52.60
CA PHE A 123 59.75 13.26 -52.87
C PHE A 123 58.94 12.43 -51.88
N SER A 124 58.24 13.07 -50.95
CA SER A 124 57.63 12.41 -49.77
C SER A 124 56.10 12.22 -49.90
N ALA A 125 55.57 12.09 -51.11
CA ALA A 125 54.14 11.96 -51.40
C ALA A 125 53.25 13.07 -50.78
N GLY A 126 53.79 14.29 -50.69
CA GLY A 126 53.08 15.46 -50.12
C GLY A 126 53.04 15.49 -48.60
N ILE A 127 53.80 14.61 -47.91
CA ILE A 127 53.98 14.67 -46.46
C ILE A 127 54.75 15.95 -46.11
N PHE A 128 55.89 16.19 -46.74
CA PHE A 128 56.70 17.40 -46.59
C PHE A 128 56.95 18.05 -47.97
N PRO A 129 57.37 19.32 -48.02
CA PRO A 129 58.01 19.88 -49.22
C PRO A 129 59.19 19.02 -49.69
N ASP A 130 59.59 19.15 -50.95
CA ASP A 130 60.73 18.40 -51.51
C ASP A 130 62.00 18.68 -50.68
N LEU A 131 62.54 17.65 -50.03
CA LEU A 131 63.71 17.78 -49.13
C LEU A 131 64.99 17.46 -49.90
N GLN A 132 65.91 18.44 -49.97
CA GLN A 132 67.23 18.23 -50.56
C GLN A 132 68.17 17.69 -49.48
N GLU A 133 68.58 16.44 -49.62
CA GLU A 133 69.33 15.72 -48.58
C GLU A 133 70.44 14.85 -49.19
N THR A 134 71.25 14.23 -48.33
CA THR A 134 72.29 13.29 -48.74
C THR A 134 72.05 11.92 -48.12
N LEU A 135 71.82 10.90 -48.96
CA LEU A 135 71.70 9.53 -48.46
C LEU A 135 73.05 8.98 -48.03
N THR A 136 73.11 8.44 -46.83
CA THR A 136 74.23 7.72 -46.23
C THR A 136 73.76 6.34 -45.74
N LEU A 137 74.71 5.44 -45.50
CA LEU A 137 74.38 4.11 -44.96
C LEU A 137 73.92 4.22 -43.50
N GLN A 138 72.70 3.74 -43.21
CA GLN A 138 72.11 3.76 -41.88
C GLN A 138 72.59 2.56 -41.05
N ASP A 139 73.05 2.79 -39.81
CA ASP A 139 73.65 1.73 -38.99
C ASP A 139 72.64 0.66 -38.54
N HIS A 140 71.37 1.04 -38.34
CA HIS A 140 70.35 0.16 -37.78
C HIS A 140 69.80 -0.90 -38.75
N ASP A 141 69.68 -0.58 -40.03
CA ASP A 141 69.09 -1.47 -41.04
C ASP A 141 69.92 -1.60 -42.33
N GLN A 142 71.13 -1.01 -42.32
CA GLN A 142 72.05 -0.99 -43.45
C GLN A 142 71.43 -0.42 -44.73
N SER A 143 70.33 0.34 -44.64
CA SER A 143 69.69 0.98 -45.79
C SER A 143 70.38 2.30 -46.14
N LEU A 144 70.16 2.78 -47.36
CA LEU A 144 70.48 4.16 -47.71
C LEU A 144 69.35 5.05 -47.18
N GLY A 145 69.72 6.09 -46.45
CA GLY A 145 68.80 6.92 -45.68
C GLY A 145 69.43 8.26 -45.29
N PHE A 146 68.71 9.11 -44.56
CA PHE A 146 69.28 10.36 -44.02
C PHE A 146 68.71 10.67 -42.64
N VAL A 147 69.38 11.56 -41.92
CA VAL A 147 68.88 12.22 -40.71
C VAL A 147 69.13 13.73 -40.89
N THR A 148 68.09 14.54 -40.73
CA THR A 148 68.12 15.99 -40.89
C THR A 148 67.25 16.65 -39.83
N ASN A 149 67.43 17.95 -39.58
CA ASN A 149 66.60 18.71 -38.65
C ASN A 149 65.82 19.78 -39.43
N THR A 150 64.57 20.02 -39.03
CA THR A 150 63.76 21.12 -39.58
C THR A 150 64.38 22.49 -39.30
N VAL A 151 64.11 23.49 -40.14
CA VAL A 151 64.47 24.89 -39.82
C VAL A 151 63.73 25.40 -38.57
N GLU A 152 64.12 26.57 -38.03
CA GLU A 152 63.52 27.11 -36.80
C GLU A 152 61.99 27.27 -36.86
N GLU A 153 61.45 27.61 -38.04
CA GLU A 153 60.02 27.75 -38.32
C GLU A 153 59.29 26.39 -38.47
N GLY A 154 60.03 25.29 -38.58
CA GLY A 154 59.49 23.96 -38.89
C GLY A 154 59.17 23.78 -40.38
N TYR A 155 58.53 22.66 -40.71
CA TYR A 155 57.97 22.38 -42.03
C TYR A 155 56.47 22.16 -41.95
N ASP A 156 55.73 22.76 -42.88
CA ASP A 156 54.36 22.36 -43.15
C ASP A 156 54.32 20.88 -43.53
N ASN A 157 53.35 20.15 -42.99
CA ASN A 157 53.13 18.76 -43.35
C ASN A 157 51.71 18.50 -43.86
N TYR A 158 51.61 17.48 -44.70
CA TYR A 158 50.36 17.04 -45.35
C TYR A 158 49.62 18.18 -46.05
N GLN A 159 50.32 18.90 -46.93
CA GLN A 159 49.78 20.04 -47.70
C GLN A 159 49.31 21.20 -46.81
N GLY A 160 50.03 21.50 -45.74
CA GLY A 160 49.75 22.63 -44.85
C GLY A 160 48.63 22.37 -43.84
N LYS A 161 48.23 21.10 -43.65
CA LYS A 161 47.24 20.74 -42.63
C LYS A 161 47.79 20.80 -41.22
N GLY A 162 49.10 20.56 -41.05
CA GLY A 162 49.81 20.73 -39.80
C GLY A 162 51.21 21.28 -40.03
N ALA A 163 51.93 21.49 -38.94
CA ALA A 163 53.32 21.90 -38.95
C ALA A 163 54.15 20.98 -38.05
N TYR A 164 55.36 20.64 -38.47
CA TYR A 164 56.26 19.75 -37.74
C TYR A 164 57.62 20.41 -37.54
N LYS A 165 58.17 20.28 -36.33
CA LYS A 165 59.50 20.78 -35.96
C LYS A 165 60.26 19.70 -35.20
N GLY A 166 61.42 19.30 -35.69
CA GLY A 166 62.22 18.24 -35.09
C GLY A 166 63.19 17.58 -36.06
N ASP A 167 63.68 16.40 -35.68
CA ASP A 167 64.51 15.55 -36.53
C ASP A 167 63.63 14.73 -37.47
N ILE A 168 64.03 14.63 -38.73
CA ILE A 168 63.42 13.77 -39.75
C ILE A 168 64.47 12.75 -40.16
N SER A 169 64.11 11.46 -40.09
CA SER A 169 64.97 10.38 -40.55
C SER A 169 64.26 9.50 -41.57
N LEU A 170 65.02 8.99 -42.53
CA LEU A 170 64.52 8.09 -43.56
C LEU A 170 65.42 6.85 -43.60
N SER A 171 64.81 5.67 -43.51
CA SER A 171 65.48 4.38 -43.71
C SER A 171 64.49 3.34 -44.26
N ASN A 172 64.88 2.06 -44.36
CA ASN A 172 63.94 0.98 -44.65
C ASN A 172 62.90 0.73 -43.53
N ARG A 173 63.00 1.40 -42.38
CA ARG A 173 61.92 1.45 -41.37
C ARG A 173 60.80 2.42 -41.77
N GLY A 174 61.09 3.39 -42.63
CA GLY A 174 60.15 4.41 -43.10
C GLY A 174 60.68 5.83 -42.89
N LEU A 175 59.80 6.81 -43.06
CA LEU A 175 60.03 8.21 -42.72
C LEU A 175 59.59 8.42 -41.27
N GLU A 176 60.55 8.64 -40.39
CA GLU A 176 60.37 8.77 -38.95
C GLU A 176 60.74 10.19 -38.50
N GLY A 177 60.21 10.63 -37.36
CA GLY A 177 60.65 11.89 -36.75
C GLY A 177 60.56 11.94 -35.23
N ASP A 178 61.44 12.75 -34.67
CA ASP A 178 61.54 13.06 -33.25
C ASP A 178 61.36 14.57 -33.06
N GLY A 179 60.22 14.99 -32.53
CA GLY A 179 59.92 16.40 -32.36
C GLY A 179 58.48 16.72 -32.03
N THR A 180 58.05 17.93 -32.43
CA THR A 180 56.73 18.49 -32.12
C THR A 180 55.88 18.64 -33.37
N LEU A 181 54.68 18.05 -33.34
CA LEU A 181 53.62 18.23 -34.33
C LEU A 181 52.58 19.24 -33.82
N SER A 182 52.21 20.21 -34.66
CA SER A 182 51.15 21.18 -34.39
C SER A 182 49.97 20.96 -35.35
N TYR A 183 48.76 20.84 -34.80
CA TYR A 183 47.53 20.62 -35.57
C TYR A 183 46.31 21.20 -34.84
N LEU A 184 45.55 22.11 -35.47
CA LEU A 184 44.31 22.69 -34.92
C LEU A 184 44.44 23.20 -33.48
N GLY A 185 45.53 23.91 -33.17
CA GLY A 185 45.78 24.45 -31.83
C GLY A 185 46.35 23.44 -30.82
N ALA A 186 46.46 22.16 -31.19
CA ALA A 186 47.16 21.15 -30.39
C ALA A 186 48.67 21.13 -30.69
N SER A 187 49.47 20.98 -29.65
CA SER A 187 50.91 20.71 -29.68
C SER A 187 51.19 19.30 -29.18
N ILE A 188 51.96 18.51 -29.93
CA ILE A 188 52.14 17.07 -29.71
C ILE A 188 53.63 16.75 -29.76
N SER A 189 54.23 16.37 -28.63
CA SER A 189 55.66 16.04 -28.54
C SER A 189 55.88 14.52 -28.57
N SER A 190 56.69 14.01 -29.48
CA SER A 190 56.87 12.57 -29.69
C SER A 190 58.24 12.24 -30.30
N GLU A 191 58.84 11.12 -29.88
CA GLU A 191 60.18 10.69 -30.34
C GLU A 191 60.12 9.58 -31.42
N ASP A 192 58.92 9.07 -31.73
CA ASP A 192 58.68 7.90 -32.57
C ASP A 192 57.60 8.13 -33.64
N ILE A 193 57.52 9.36 -34.17
CA ILE A 193 56.53 9.70 -35.21
C ILE A 193 56.85 8.92 -36.47
N VAL A 194 55.85 8.26 -37.06
CA VAL A 194 55.95 7.61 -38.36
C VAL A 194 55.04 8.32 -39.36
N PHE A 195 55.65 8.93 -40.37
CA PHE A 195 54.94 9.64 -41.42
C PHE A 195 54.63 8.73 -42.60
N LYS A 196 53.35 8.43 -42.85
CA LYS A 196 52.89 7.71 -44.05
C LYS A 196 52.09 8.65 -44.93
N PRO A 197 51.99 8.41 -46.24
CA PRO A 197 51.32 9.35 -47.15
C PRO A 197 49.90 9.73 -46.73
N LYS A 198 49.12 8.81 -46.13
CA LYS A 198 47.72 9.06 -45.74
C LYS A 198 47.46 9.00 -44.22
N GLN A 199 48.50 8.79 -43.42
CA GLN A 199 48.38 8.52 -41.99
C GLN A 199 49.67 8.90 -41.25
N LEU A 200 49.56 9.49 -40.06
CA LEU A 200 50.67 9.66 -39.13
C LEU A 200 50.35 8.88 -37.85
N THR A 201 51.31 8.11 -37.36
CA THR A 201 51.18 7.37 -36.08
C THR A 201 52.32 7.70 -35.15
N ALA A 202 52.06 7.86 -33.86
CA ALA A 202 53.09 8.22 -32.88
C ALA A 202 52.70 7.83 -31.44
N SER A 203 53.69 7.70 -30.56
CA SER A 203 53.54 7.67 -29.10
C SER A 203 54.00 9.00 -28.52
N ALA A 204 53.06 9.92 -28.31
CA ALA A 204 53.40 11.26 -27.84
C ALA A 204 53.57 11.28 -26.32
N LYS A 205 54.67 11.88 -25.86
CA LYS A 205 54.94 12.16 -24.43
C LYS A 205 53.94 13.15 -23.87
N SER A 206 53.60 14.18 -24.66
CA SER A 206 52.58 15.15 -24.30
C SER A 206 51.66 15.49 -25.48
N PHE A 207 50.41 15.76 -25.15
CA PHE A 207 49.39 16.35 -26.01
C PHE A 207 48.82 17.56 -25.26
N ASP A 208 48.88 18.73 -25.88
CA ASP A 208 48.45 19.99 -25.28
C ASP A 208 47.57 20.77 -26.26
N LEU A 209 46.26 20.81 -26.01
CA LEU A 209 45.28 21.60 -26.75
C LEU A 209 44.92 22.86 -25.95
N GLN A 210 45.10 24.03 -26.56
CA GLN A 210 44.69 25.30 -25.99
C GLN A 210 43.17 25.50 -26.15
N GLU A 211 42.56 26.12 -25.14
CA GLU A 211 41.16 26.53 -25.21
C GLU A 211 40.96 27.62 -26.28
N ASP A 212 39.88 27.52 -27.05
CA ASP A 212 39.39 28.63 -27.89
C ASP A 212 37.90 28.84 -27.66
N ARG A 213 37.55 30.03 -27.17
CA ARG A 213 36.17 30.51 -26.95
C ARG A 213 35.71 31.51 -28.01
N SER A 214 36.63 31.98 -28.83
CA SER A 214 36.42 33.12 -29.74
C SER A 214 36.36 32.72 -31.21
N GLY A 215 36.85 31.52 -31.53
CA GLY A 215 36.78 30.92 -32.85
C GLY A 215 35.34 30.56 -33.27
N ALA A 216 35.20 30.22 -34.56
CA ALA A 216 33.93 29.73 -35.11
C ALA A 216 33.50 28.37 -34.53
N VAL A 217 34.45 27.64 -33.95
CA VAL A 217 34.25 26.36 -33.27
C VAL A 217 34.93 26.48 -31.91
N GLU A 218 34.16 26.41 -30.83
CA GLU A 218 34.70 26.40 -29.48
C GLU A 218 35.34 25.05 -29.18
N VAL A 219 36.54 25.06 -28.58
CA VAL A 219 37.25 23.84 -28.16
C VAL A 219 37.76 23.96 -26.73
N PRO A 220 37.78 22.86 -25.97
CA PRO A 220 38.23 22.87 -24.58
C PRO A 220 39.76 22.97 -24.49
N LYS A 221 40.25 23.42 -23.34
CA LYS A 221 41.61 23.05 -22.91
C LYS A 221 41.64 21.53 -22.69
N ALA A 222 42.60 20.83 -23.29
CA ALA A 222 42.79 19.40 -23.05
C ALA A 222 44.28 19.05 -23.00
N THR A 223 44.68 18.26 -22.00
CA THR A 223 46.06 17.79 -21.86
C THR A 223 46.09 16.27 -21.71
N GLY A 224 47.15 15.64 -22.20
CA GLY A 224 47.36 14.19 -22.08
C GLY A 224 48.84 13.85 -22.02
N VAL A 225 49.17 12.85 -21.22
CA VAL A 225 50.53 12.32 -21.05
C VAL A 225 50.58 10.89 -21.57
N ASP A 226 51.65 10.54 -22.28
CA ASP A 226 51.88 9.22 -22.87
C ASP A 226 50.69 8.71 -23.69
N VAL A 227 50.32 9.47 -24.73
CA VAL A 227 49.15 9.18 -25.57
C VAL A 227 49.55 8.51 -26.89
N SER A 228 48.62 7.76 -27.48
CA SER A 228 48.77 7.23 -28.84
C SER A 228 48.08 8.14 -29.85
N ILE A 229 48.77 8.46 -30.94
CA ILE A 229 48.26 9.29 -32.03
C ILE A 229 48.02 8.43 -33.29
N ASP A 230 46.82 8.52 -33.88
CA ASP A 230 46.52 8.12 -35.26
C ASP A 230 45.90 9.32 -35.97
N TRP A 231 46.71 10.06 -36.73
CA TRP A 231 46.24 11.20 -37.50
C TRP A 231 46.01 10.81 -38.96
N ARG A 232 44.80 11.12 -39.45
CA ARG A 232 44.37 10.91 -40.83
C ARG A 232 44.17 12.28 -41.48
N PRO A 233 45.24 12.94 -41.93
CA PRO A 233 45.19 14.33 -42.38
C PRO A 233 44.16 14.55 -43.50
N TYR A 234 44.07 13.65 -44.48
CA TYR A 234 43.10 13.77 -45.58
C TYR A 234 41.67 13.34 -45.23
N LYS A 235 41.43 12.88 -44.00
CA LYS A 235 40.09 12.66 -43.43
C LYS A 235 39.77 13.66 -42.32
N ASP A 236 40.63 14.65 -42.10
CA ASP A 236 40.43 15.73 -41.11
C ASP A 236 40.10 15.21 -39.70
N SER A 237 40.79 14.13 -39.30
CA SER A 237 40.55 13.48 -38.01
C SER A 237 41.87 13.02 -37.39
N MET A 238 42.15 13.49 -36.19
CA MET A 238 43.22 12.99 -35.33
C MET A 238 42.61 12.25 -34.14
N TYR A 239 42.94 10.98 -34.00
CA TYR A 239 42.55 10.17 -32.85
C TYR A 239 43.69 10.17 -31.84
N ILE A 240 43.39 10.60 -30.61
CA ILE A 240 44.32 10.65 -29.50
C ILE A 240 43.77 9.75 -28.41
N SER A 241 44.45 8.64 -28.12
CA SER A 241 44.03 7.68 -27.11
C SER A 241 44.91 7.76 -25.87
N SER A 242 44.28 7.92 -24.71
CA SER A 242 44.94 7.81 -23.40
C SER A 242 45.50 6.40 -23.20
N LYS A 243 46.71 6.26 -22.66
CA LYS A 243 47.27 4.96 -22.24
C LYS A 243 46.98 4.71 -20.76
N GLU A 244 47.87 5.19 -19.87
CA GLU A 244 47.75 4.98 -18.41
C GLU A 244 46.96 6.09 -17.73
N ALA A 245 47.27 7.35 -18.03
CA ALA A 245 46.59 8.52 -17.45
C ALA A 245 45.41 8.98 -18.33
N PRO A 246 44.28 9.39 -17.73
CA PRO A 246 43.18 10.04 -18.46
C PRO A 246 43.62 11.40 -19.00
N PHE A 247 42.90 11.92 -20.00
CA PHE A 247 43.04 13.31 -20.40
C PHE A 247 42.48 14.22 -19.32
N GLU A 248 43.13 15.36 -19.09
CA GLU A 248 42.57 16.42 -18.26
C GLU A 248 41.96 17.49 -19.16
N LEU A 249 40.66 17.78 -18.96
CA LEU A 249 39.91 18.76 -19.72
C LEU A 249 39.51 19.95 -18.84
N PHE A 250 39.26 21.10 -19.46
CA PHE A 250 38.77 22.30 -18.79
C PHE A 250 39.70 22.77 -17.65
N GLN A 251 39.38 22.39 -16.42
CA GLN A 251 40.17 22.62 -15.21
C GLN A 251 40.99 21.38 -14.86
N GLU A 252 42.31 21.58 -14.82
CA GLU A 252 43.33 20.61 -14.42
C GLU A 252 43.00 19.96 -13.06
N GLY A 253 43.16 18.64 -12.99
CA GLY A 253 42.84 17.82 -11.81
C GLY A 253 41.36 17.62 -11.49
N VAL A 254 40.42 18.30 -12.18
CA VAL A 254 38.98 18.21 -11.89
C VAL A 254 38.24 17.37 -12.93
N HIS A 255 38.40 17.67 -14.22
CA HIS A 255 37.65 16.98 -15.28
C HIS A 255 38.56 16.04 -16.05
N ASN A 256 38.24 14.75 -16.00
CA ASN A 256 39.08 13.68 -16.51
C ASN A 256 38.31 12.86 -17.56
N LEU A 257 38.95 12.55 -18.69
CA LEU A 257 38.41 11.66 -19.72
C LEU A 257 39.34 10.46 -19.94
N GLN A 258 38.84 9.27 -19.65
CA GLN A 258 39.49 8.02 -20.04
C GLN A 258 38.90 7.54 -21.37
N GLY A 259 39.72 7.46 -22.43
CA GLY A 259 39.26 6.98 -23.72
C GLY A 259 40.01 7.56 -24.92
N THR A 260 39.26 8.00 -25.94
CA THR A 260 39.81 8.55 -27.18
C THR A 260 39.23 9.92 -27.46
N LEU A 261 40.08 10.94 -27.57
CA LEU A 261 39.75 12.23 -28.18
C LEU A 261 39.83 12.14 -29.70
N ILE A 262 38.96 12.88 -30.38
CA ILE A 262 38.89 13.00 -31.84
C ILE A 262 38.92 14.49 -32.15
N LEU A 263 40.09 14.98 -32.56
CA LEU A 263 40.29 16.37 -32.96
C LEU A 263 40.03 16.52 -34.46
N THR A 264 39.09 17.40 -34.80
CA THR A 264 38.68 17.71 -36.17
C THR A 264 38.53 19.23 -36.35
N PRO A 265 38.51 19.75 -37.60
CA PRO A 265 38.20 21.16 -37.83
C PRO A 265 36.81 21.59 -37.33
N GLY A 266 35.90 20.63 -37.11
CA GLY A 266 34.57 20.85 -36.56
C GLY A 266 34.49 20.77 -35.03
N GLY A 267 35.63 20.61 -34.34
CA GLY A 267 35.73 20.63 -32.88
C GLY A 267 36.29 19.34 -32.29
N VAL A 268 36.18 19.24 -30.96
CA VAL A 268 36.67 18.10 -30.18
C VAL A 268 35.52 17.17 -29.84
N LYS A 269 35.65 15.91 -30.26
CA LYS A 269 34.76 14.82 -29.84
C LYS A 269 35.52 13.83 -29.00
N ALA A 270 34.81 12.99 -28.26
CA ALA A 270 35.45 11.87 -27.60
C ALA A 270 34.55 10.67 -27.44
N ARG A 271 35.14 9.54 -27.04
CA ARG A 271 34.41 8.39 -26.55
C ARG A 271 35.08 7.87 -25.29
N GLY A 272 34.29 7.34 -24.36
CA GLY A 272 34.80 6.73 -23.13
C GLY A 272 34.09 7.25 -21.88
N LEU A 273 34.84 7.34 -20.78
CA LEU A 273 34.35 7.76 -19.47
C LEU A 273 34.86 9.17 -19.16
N PHE A 274 33.95 10.13 -19.12
CA PHE A 274 34.19 11.50 -18.67
C PHE A 274 33.75 11.63 -17.21
N SER A 275 34.59 12.19 -16.34
CA SER A 275 34.33 12.23 -14.90
C SER A 275 34.85 13.52 -14.26
N TRP A 276 34.15 13.99 -13.24
CA TRP A 276 34.54 15.10 -12.39
C TRP A 276 34.07 14.87 -10.95
N ASP A 277 34.37 15.81 -10.05
CA ASP A 277 34.12 15.68 -8.61
C ASP A 277 32.68 15.23 -8.26
N LYS A 278 31.69 15.64 -9.05
CA LYS A 278 30.27 15.40 -8.74
C LYS A 278 29.63 14.26 -9.54
N ALA A 279 30.17 13.87 -10.70
CA ALA A 279 29.54 12.84 -11.53
C ALA A 279 30.49 12.20 -12.55
N SER A 280 30.01 11.14 -13.18
CA SER A 280 30.62 10.53 -14.36
C SER A 280 29.59 10.29 -15.45
N MET A 281 29.99 10.53 -16.68
CA MET A 281 29.25 10.25 -17.90
C MET A 281 30.03 9.24 -18.75
N GLU A 282 29.38 8.18 -19.20
CA GLU A 282 29.97 7.24 -20.17
C GLU A 282 29.22 7.35 -21.49
N SER A 283 29.93 7.54 -22.61
CA SER A 283 29.28 7.72 -23.92
C SER A 283 30.12 7.16 -25.07
N PRO A 284 29.47 6.59 -26.11
CA PRO A 284 30.13 6.31 -27.38
C PRO A 284 30.57 7.58 -28.13
N LEU A 285 29.94 8.73 -27.86
CA LEU A 285 30.27 10.00 -28.52
C LEU A 285 29.89 11.23 -27.67
N PHE A 286 30.90 11.88 -27.10
CA PHE A 286 30.82 13.24 -26.57
C PHE A 286 31.17 14.27 -27.64
N SER A 287 30.54 15.44 -27.57
CA SER A 287 31.01 16.67 -28.22
C SER A 287 31.34 17.71 -27.16
N PHE A 288 32.56 18.25 -27.20
CA PHE A 288 33.04 19.23 -26.22
C PHE A 288 33.04 20.63 -26.82
N GLY A 289 32.49 21.60 -26.08
CA GLY A 289 32.72 23.03 -26.28
C GLY A 289 33.88 23.52 -25.40
N ALA A 290 34.00 24.84 -25.21
CA ALA A 290 35.07 25.39 -24.39
C ALA A 290 34.97 25.04 -22.91
N ASN A 291 33.73 25.02 -22.35
CA ASN A 291 33.46 24.58 -20.98
C ASN A 291 32.11 23.86 -20.86
N SER A 292 31.82 23.00 -21.83
CA SER A 292 30.57 22.26 -21.93
C SER A 292 30.76 20.91 -22.61
N VAL A 293 29.88 19.96 -22.31
CA VAL A 293 29.84 18.65 -22.96
C VAL A 293 28.41 18.30 -23.34
N THR A 294 28.24 17.73 -24.52
CA THR A 294 26.96 17.16 -24.97
C THR A 294 27.13 15.72 -25.44
N ALA A 295 26.09 14.92 -25.26
CA ALA A 295 26.00 13.55 -25.76
C ALA A 295 24.56 13.22 -26.12
N ASP A 296 24.34 12.57 -27.26
CA ASP A 296 23.03 12.05 -27.68
C ASP A 296 22.67 10.74 -26.97
N THR A 297 23.68 9.98 -26.52
CA THR A 297 23.51 8.76 -25.73
C THR A 297 24.60 8.69 -24.67
N THR A 298 24.22 8.71 -23.40
CA THR A 298 25.15 8.61 -22.28
C THR A 298 24.53 7.97 -21.04
N ASP A 299 25.37 7.29 -20.26
CA ASP A 299 25.02 6.83 -18.92
C ASP A 299 25.53 7.84 -17.90
N LEU A 300 24.66 8.24 -16.96
CA LEU A 300 24.97 9.24 -15.94
C LEU A 300 24.99 8.59 -14.55
N LYS A 301 26.05 8.89 -13.80
CA LYS A 301 26.16 8.57 -12.38
C LYS A 301 26.54 9.83 -11.61
N VAL A 302 25.66 10.28 -10.73
CA VAL A 302 25.89 11.45 -9.87
C VAL A 302 26.28 10.96 -8.47
N LYS A 303 27.37 11.51 -7.92
CA LYS A 303 27.85 11.20 -6.57
C LYS A 303 27.05 11.95 -5.52
N ALA A 304 26.86 11.35 -4.35
CA ALA A 304 26.28 12.00 -3.19
C ALA A 304 27.29 12.96 -2.54
N PHE A 305 26.79 14.02 -1.90
CA PHE A 305 27.61 15.07 -1.32
C PHE A 305 28.65 14.51 -0.33
N ASN A 306 29.92 14.87 -0.53
CA ASN A 306 31.08 14.43 0.28
C ASN A 306 31.25 12.91 0.42
N THR A 307 30.79 12.10 -0.54
CA THR A 307 31.02 10.64 -0.55
C THR A 307 31.26 10.10 -1.96
N GLU A 308 31.86 8.90 -2.06
CA GLU A 308 31.98 8.17 -3.33
C GLU A 308 30.72 7.37 -3.70
N ALA A 309 29.67 7.42 -2.88
CA ALA A 309 28.44 6.70 -3.12
C ALA A 309 27.55 7.43 -4.15
N LEU A 310 26.70 6.69 -4.86
CA LEU A 310 25.87 7.21 -5.95
C LEU A 310 24.54 7.74 -5.43
N ALA A 311 24.24 9.00 -5.75
CA ALA A 311 22.97 9.65 -5.46
C ALA A 311 21.91 9.40 -6.55
N LEU A 312 22.34 9.39 -7.81
CA LEU A 312 21.48 9.17 -8.97
C LEU A 312 22.21 8.31 -10.00
N VAL A 313 21.50 7.34 -10.57
CA VAL A 313 21.99 6.47 -11.64
C VAL A 313 20.91 6.34 -12.71
N THR A 314 21.29 6.57 -13.96
CA THR A 314 20.42 6.40 -15.12
C THR A 314 21.26 6.16 -16.37
N SER A 315 20.65 5.55 -17.40
CA SER A 315 21.32 5.09 -18.62
C SER A 315 20.54 5.53 -19.85
N ASN A 316 21.22 5.61 -20.99
CA ASN A 316 20.61 5.97 -22.28
C ASN A 316 19.93 7.35 -22.29
N LEU A 317 20.68 8.38 -21.91
CA LEU A 317 20.23 9.78 -21.90
C LEU A 317 20.81 10.58 -23.07
N ASN A 318 20.06 11.56 -23.53
CA ASN A 318 20.58 12.76 -24.16
C ASN A 318 20.94 13.77 -23.05
N GLY A 319 22.17 14.29 -23.06
CA GLY A 319 22.68 15.14 -21.99
C GLY A 319 23.41 16.37 -22.51
N VAL A 320 23.16 17.50 -21.87
CA VAL A 320 23.86 18.77 -22.06
C VAL A 320 24.37 19.25 -20.72
N VAL A 321 25.66 19.50 -20.59
CA VAL A 321 26.31 19.99 -19.37
C VAL A 321 27.07 21.28 -19.69
N ASP A 322 26.78 22.34 -18.96
CA ASP A 322 27.42 23.65 -19.06
C ASP A 322 28.08 23.99 -17.72
N PHE A 323 29.42 23.90 -17.69
CA PHE A 323 30.21 24.14 -16.48
C PHE A 323 30.37 25.63 -16.16
N ASP A 324 30.19 26.54 -17.12
CA ASP A 324 30.17 27.98 -16.87
C ASP A 324 28.90 28.38 -16.11
N LYS A 325 27.74 27.85 -16.53
CA LYS A 325 26.46 28.07 -15.85
C LYS A 325 26.24 27.18 -14.63
N GLN A 326 27.04 26.12 -14.47
CA GLN A 326 26.84 25.07 -13.46
C GLN A 326 25.45 24.42 -13.57
N MET A 327 25.02 24.15 -14.80
CA MET A 327 23.73 23.56 -15.13
C MET A 327 23.93 22.34 -16.04
N ALA A 328 23.11 21.32 -15.86
CA ALA A 328 22.98 20.24 -16.82
C ALA A 328 21.51 19.88 -17.03
N SER A 329 21.18 19.43 -18.23
CA SER A 329 19.84 18.95 -18.58
C SER A 329 19.99 17.57 -19.21
N PHE A 330 19.14 16.65 -18.78
CA PHE A 330 19.14 15.27 -19.24
C PHE A 330 17.73 14.82 -19.59
N GLU A 331 17.60 14.14 -20.71
CA GLU A 331 16.35 13.56 -21.20
C GLU A 331 16.62 12.12 -21.63
N ALA A 332 15.80 11.17 -21.17
CA ALA A 332 15.98 9.78 -21.53
C ALA A 332 15.53 9.54 -22.99
N ASN A 333 16.31 8.77 -23.74
CA ASN A 333 16.01 8.47 -25.15
C ASN A 333 14.82 7.51 -25.32
N GLU A 334 14.31 6.93 -24.23
CA GLU A 334 13.18 6.00 -24.21
C GLU A 334 12.19 6.31 -23.09
N GLU A 335 10.89 6.18 -23.37
CA GLU A 335 9.81 6.54 -22.44
C GLU A 335 9.76 5.65 -21.18
N PHE A 336 10.21 4.39 -21.26
CA PHE A 336 10.09 3.41 -20.16
C PHE A 336 11.34 3.27 -19.29
N LEU A 337 12.35 4.14 -19.48
CA LEU A 337 13.53 4.15 -18.63
C LEU A 337 13.14 4.52 -17.19
N ARG A 338 13.99 4.12 -16.25
CA ARG A 338 13.84 4.43 -14.83
C ARG A 338 15.12 5.02 -14.30
N THR A 339 14.97 6.10 -13.55
CA THR A 339 16.07 6.70 -12.81
C THR A 339 16.10 6.11 -11.41
N THR A 340 17.26 5.58 -11.00
CA THR A 340 17.46 5.01 -9.66
C THR A 340 18.06 6.07 -8.73
N LEU A 341 17.50 6.18 -7.53
CA LEU A 341 17.98 7.02 -6.43
C LEU A 341 18.44 6.10 -5.29
N PRO A 342 19.70 5.62 -5.28
CA PRO A 342 20.14 4.53 -4.40
C PRO A 342 20.03 4.85 -2.91
N PHE A 343 20.31 6.10 -2.51
CA PHE A 343 20.21 6.53 -1.11
C PHE A 343 18.77 6.52 -0.61
N ASN A 344 17.82 7.00 -1.42
CA ASN A 344 16.41 6.97 -1.08
C ASN A 344 15.83 5.57 -1.26
N LYS A 345 16.50 4.66 -1.97
CA LYS A 345 15.96 3.33 -2.32
C LYS A 345 14.63 3.43 -3.07
N TYR A 346 14.58 4.35 -4.02
CA TYR A 346 13.46 4.51 -4.94
C TYR A 346 13.93 4.52 -6.40
N GLU A 347 13.06 4.03 -7.27
CA GLU A 347 13.11 4.26 -8.70
C GLU A 347 11.99 5.22 -9.10
N THR A 348 12.27 6.13 -10.03
CA THR A 348 11.25 6.98 -10.64
C THR A 348 11.16 6.78 -12.14
N SER A 349 9.96 6.93 -12.70
CA SER A 349 9.73 6.99 -14.14
C SER A 349 9.83 8.41 -14.71
N MET A 350 10.27 9.39 -13.91
CA MET A 350 10.57 10.73 -14.40
C MET A 350 11.92 10.69 -15.12
N ASN A 351 11.87 10.96 -16.42
CA ASN A 351 12.96 10.69 -17.36
C ASN A 351 13.58 11.95 -17.96
N GLU A 352 13.10 13.11 -17.55
CA GLU A 352 13.66 14.42 -17.88
C GLU A 352 14.02 15.10 -16.56
N PHE A 353 15.23 15.65 -16.45
CA PHE A 353 15.62 16.38 -15.26
C PHE A 353 16.72 17.42 -15.52
N ASP A 354 16.63 18.51 -14.78
CA ASP A 354 17.63 19.56 -14.73
C ASP A 354 18.45 19.44 -13.45
N TRP A 355 19.76 19.47 -13.57
CA TRP A 355 20.70 19.45 -12.47
C TRP A 355 21.35 20.83 -12.29
N ASN A 356 21.03 21.47 -11.17
CA ASN A 356 21.71 22.68 -10.73
C ASN A 356 22.92 22.27 -9.86
N MET A 357 24.11 22.30 -10.44
CA MET A 357 25.34 21.91 -9.75
C MET A 357 25.74 22.89 -8.64
N LYS A 358 25.33 24.16 -8.75
CA LYS A 358 25.62 25.20 -7.76
C LYS A 358 24.72 25.09 -6.52
N GLU A 359 23.43 24.87 -6.73
CA GLU A 359 22.45 24.69 -5.63
C GLU A 359 22.47 23.27 -5.08
N GLU A 360 23.06 22.33 -5.81
CA GLU A 360 23.14 20.91 -5.47
C GLU A 360 21.75 20.27 -5.37
N SER A 361 20.92 20.54 -6.39
CA SER A 361 19.57 20.01 -6.55
C SER A 361 19.33 19.48 -7.96
N ILE A 362 18.52 18.43 -8.06
CA ILE A 362 18.05 17.84 -9.33
C ILE A 362 16.54 17.97 -9.35
N ILE A 363 16.02 18.64 -10.36
CA ILE A 363 14.59 18.87 -10.56
C ILE A 363 14.13 17.94 -11.66
N PHE A 364 13.24 17.02 -11.33
CA PHE A 364 12.62 16.13 -12.30
C PHE A 364 11.43 16.80 -12.95
N ASN A 365 11.46 16.85 -14.28
CA ASN A 365 10.43 17.43 -15.12
C ASN A 365 9.48 16.35 -15.63
N THR A 366 8.24 16.72 -15.86
CA THR A 366 7.24 15.88 -16.52
C THR A 366 6.46 16.70 -17.52
N GLU A 367 6.17 16.14 -18.69
CA GLU A 367 5.26 16.76 -19.66
C GLU A 367 3.90 17.11 -19.02
N GLU A 368 3.27 18.16 -19.54
CA GLU A 368 1.98 18.65 -19.05
C GLU A 368 0.90 17.55 -19.15
N GLY A 369 0.36 17.14 -18.01
CA GLY A 369 -0.66 16.07 -17.91
C GLY A 369 -0.12 14.67 -17.66
N LYS A 370 1.21 14.44 -17.72
CA LYS A 370 1.83 13.18 -17.27
C LYS A 370 2.09 13.23 -15.76
N ILE A 371 2.18 12.05 -15.15
CA ILE A 371 2.53 11.89 -13.73
C ILE A 371 3.67 10.88 -13.61
N GLY A 372 4.68 11.21 -12.81
CA GLY A 372 5.77 10.29 -12.52
C GLY A 372 5.34 9.25 -11.50
N SER A 373 5.89 8.06 -11.62
CA SER A 373 5.69 6.98 -10.66
C SER A 373 6.94 6.80 -9.78
N PHE A 374 6.75 6.48 -8.51
CA PHE A 374 7.81 6.27 -7.53
C PHE A 374 7.65 4.89 -6.93
N LEU A 375 8.64 4.03 -7.13
CA LEU A 375 8.66 2.65 -6.64
C LEU A 375 9.77 2.48 -5.60
N SER A 376 9.41 2.05 -4.40
CA SER A 376 10.38 1.64 -3.40
C SER A 376 11.07 0.33 -3.81
N ILE A 377 12.40 0.33 -3.79
CA ILE A 377 13.25 -0.85 -3.95
C ILE A 377 13.80 -1.35 -2.61
N GLN A 378 13.26 -0.84 -1.50
CA GLN A 378 13.62 -1.27 -0.16
C GLN A 378 12.86 -2.55 0.25
N ASN A 379 13.60 -3.57 0.70
CA ASN A 379 13.09 -4.94 0.86
C ASN A 379 11.90 -5.08 1.84
N ASP A 380 11.82 -4.26 2.88
CA ASP A 380 10.78 -4.32 3.92
C ASP A 380 9.56 -3.44 3.63
N GLN A 381 9.52 -2.75 2.49
CA GLN A 381 8.42 -1.84 2.11
C GLN A 381 7.42 -2.44 1.12
N ASP A 382 7.54 -3.73 0.79
CA ASP A 382 6.60 -4.46 -0.07
C ASP A 382 6.38 -3.79 -1.45
N SER A 383 7.44 -3.18 -2.00
CA SER A 383 7.39 -2.42 -3.25
C SER A 383 6.31 -1.34 -3.22
N LEU A 384 6.31 -0.53 -2.16
CA LEU A 384 5.44 0.65 -2.03
C LEU A 384 5.56 1.51 -3.29
N TRP A 385 4.40 1.85 -3.85
CA TRP A 385 4.30 2.59 -5.10
C TRP A 385 3.25 3.67 -5.00
N PHE A 386 3.57 4.85 -5.52
CA PHE A 386 2.66 5.98 -5.62
C PHE A 386 3.08 6.89 -6.79
N ASN A 387 2.20 7.82 -7.16
CA ASN A 387 2.44 8.78 -8.24
C ASN A 387 2.68 10.19 -7.69
N GLY A 388 3.42 11.01 -8.41
CA GLY A 388 3.65 12.42 -8.11
C GLY A 388 3.86 13.25 -9.39
N LYS A 389 3.46 14.52 -9.36
CA LYS A 389 3.55 15.44 -10.51
C LYS A 389 4.92 16.07 -10.65
N THR A 390 5.61 16.31 -9.55
CA THR A 390 6.94 16.91 -9.54
C THR A 390 7.83 16.15 -8.58
N ALA A 391 9.15 16.18 -8.81
CA ALA A 391 10.10 15.76 -7.81
C ALA A 391 11.36 16.63 -7.83
N GLU A 392 11.90 16.86 -6.65
CA GLU A 392 13.15 17.57 -6.44
C GLU A 392 14.02 16.76 -5.49
N PHE A 393 15.25 16.50 -5.90
CA PHE A 393 16.23 15.75 -5.13
C PHE A 393 17.37 16.67 -4.69
N PHE A 394 17.56 16.79 -3.38
CA PHE A 394 18.58 17.64 -2.77
C PHE A 394 19.83 16.81 -2.45
N LEU A 395 20.95 17.06 -3.13
CA LEU A 395 22.17 16.26 -2.94
C LEU A 395 22.81 16.44 -1.55
N LYS A 396 22.65 17.61 -0.91
CA LYS A 396 23.21 17.89 0.43
C LYS A 396 22.56 17.04 1.53
N THR A 397 21.24 16.91 1.48
CA THR A 397 20.46 16.17 2.49
C THR A 397 20.09 14.76 2.05
N ASN A 398 20.28 14.45 0.75
CA ASN A 398 19.79 13.24 0.09
C ASN A 398 18.27 13.05 0.28
N GLU A 399 17.52 14.15 0.32
CA GLU A 399 16.06 14.15 0.43
C GLU A 399 15.44 14.23 -0.97
N LEU A 400 14.48 13.34 -1.24
CA LEU A 400 13.63 13.39 -2.41
C LEU A 400 12.27 13.94 -2.00
N LYS A 401 11.93 15.15 -2.45
CA LYS A 401 10.62 15.78 -2.25
C LYS A 401 9.77 15.57 -3.48
N ILE A 402 8.56 15.05 -3.30
CA ILE A 402 7.64 14.72 -4.37
C ILE A 402 6.38 15.54 -4.16
N GLY A 403 5.97 16.29 -5.18
CA GLY A 403 4.80 17.16 -5.15
C GLY A 403 3.64 16.62 -5.99
N GLY A 404 2.42 17.03 -5.67
CA GLY A 404 1.21 16.65 -6.41
C GLY A 404 0.87 15.16 -6.31
N VAL A 405 1.18 14.51 -5.18
CA VAL A 405 0.84 13.12 -4.88
C VAL A 405 -0.67 13.01 -4.65
N PRO A 406 -1.44 12.30 -5.51
CA PRO A 406 -2.89 12.24 -5.35
C PRO A 406 -3.32 11.48 -4.09
N TYR A 407 -2.65 10.37 -3.81
CA TYR A 407 -2.77 9.53 -2.62
C TYR A 407 -1.66 8.48 -2.62
N ILE A 408 -1.42 7.88 -1.46
CA ILE A 408 -0.62 6.66 -1.30
C ILE A 408 -1.58 5.52 -0.94
N VAL A 409 -1.43 4.36 -1.58
CA VAL A 409 -2.15 3.15 -1.18
C VAL A 409 -1.24 2.35 -0.24
N SER A 410 -1.67 2.18 1.01
CA SER A 410 -1.00 1.32 1.98
C SER A 410 -2.03 0.47 2.73
N ALA A 411 -1.72 -0.81 2.89
CA ALA A 411 -2.66 -1.85 3.29
C ALA A 411 -3.91 -1.81 2.37
N ASP A 412 -5.07 -1.50 2.92
CA ASP A 412 -6.35 -1.35 2.24
C ASP A 412 -6.89 0.08 2.37
N ALA A 413 -6.03 1.10 2.56
CA ALA A 413 -6.45 2.49 2.71
C ALA A 413 -5.81 3.42 1.69
N TYR A 414 -6.56 4.45 1.30
CA TYR A 414 -6.03 5.63 0.61
C TYR A 414 -5.56 6.66 1.64
N LEU A 415 -4.31 7.06 1.54
CA LEU A 415 -3.67 8.04 2.41
C LEU A 415 -3.44 9.32 1.62
N TYR A 416 -4.06 10.42 2.05
CA TYR A 416 -3.93 11.74 1.43
C TYR A 416 -3.11 12.64 2.35
N SER A 417 -1.99 13.19 1.87
CA SER A 417 -1.26 14.23 2.60
C SER A 417 -1.98 15.58 2.47
N GLU A 418 -1.80 16.46 3.47
CA GLU A 418 -2.47 17.77 3.55
C GLU A 418 -2.18 18.65 2.32
N ASP A 419 -0.92 18.72 1.91
CA ASP A 419 -0.42 19.58 0.83
C ASP A 419 -0.11 18.80 -0.46
N SER A 420 -0.53 17.52 -0.54
CA SER A 420 -0.17 16.61 -1.64
C SER A 420 1.35 16.45 -1.83
N THR A 421 2.15 16.65 -0.78
CA THR A 421 3.60 16.40 -0.82
C THR A 421 3.98 15.16 -0.03
N VAL A 422 5.12 14.57 -0.40
CA VAL A 422 5.76 13.44 0.28
C VAL A 422 7.27 13.67 0.25
N THR A 423 7.94 13.50 1.38
CA THR A 423 9.41 13.56 1.47
C THR A 423 9.96 12.17 1.79
N ILE A 424 10.91 11.70 0.98
CA ILE A 424 11.65 10.46 1.21
C ILE A 424 13.08 10.80 1.63
N ARG A 425 13.47 10.35 2.82
CA ARG A 425 14.83 10.44 3.37
C ARG A 425 15.69 9.24 2.96
N PRO A 426 17.02 9.29 3.20
CA PRO A 426 17.89 8.15 3.01
C PRO A 426 17.38 6.88 3.71
N GLY A 427 17.56 5.73 3.05
CA GLY A 427 17.08 4.42 3.52
C GLY A 427 15.66 4.07 3.09
N GLY A 428 14.96 4.93 2.33
CA GLY A 428 13.57 4.74 1.93
C GLY A 428 12.56 5.22 2.95
N ILE A 429 13.00 6.01 3.94
CA ILE A 429 12.14 6.45 5.04
C ILE A 429 11.25 7.59 4.53
N MET A 430 9.95 7.33 4.41
CA MET A 430 8.96 8.37 4.15
C MET A 430 8.70 9.16 5.44
N ASP A 431 8.71 10.49 5.33
CA ASP A 431 8.35 11.36 6.45
C ASP A 431 6.90 11.12 6.89
N THR A 432 6.64 11.30 8.18
CA THR A 432 5.29 11.17 8.74
C THR A 432 4.38 12.21 8.11
N LEU A 433 3.22 11.77 7.62
CA LEU A 433 2.21 12.64 7.06
C LEU A 433 1.39 13.23 8.21
N TYR A 434 1.53 14.53 8.44
CA TYR A 434 0.73 15.26 9.42
C TYR A 434 -0.56 15.78 8.76
N ASN A 435 -1.61 15.92 9.57
CA ASN A 435 -2.92 16.39 9.15
C ASN A 435 -3.50 15.66 7.92
N ALA A 436 -3.14 14.39 7.76
CA ALA A 436 -3.54 13.57 6.62
C ALA A 436 -5.01 13.13 6.72
N ARG A 437 -5.56 12.69 5.59
CA ARG A 437 -6.87 12.02 5.52
C ARG A 437 -6.67 10.56 5.16
N ILE A 438 -7.29 9.66 5.91
CA ILE A 438 -7.32 8.22 5.63
C ILE A 438 -8.73 7.85 5.18
N VAL A 439 -8.84 7.16 4.04
CA VAL A 439 -10.10 6.59 3.57
C VAL A 439 -9.95 5.07 3.48
N ALA A 440 -10.75 4.33 4.24
CA ALA A 440 -10.67 2.88 4.35
C ALA A 440 -12.06 2.21 4.23
N ASP A 441 -12.19 1.04 3.60
CA ASP A 441 -11.19 0.38 2.75
C ASP A 441 -11.11 1.00 1.33
N THR A 442 -10.22 0.51 0.47
CA THR A 442 -10.11 0.98 -0.93
C THR A 442 -11.28 0.57 -1.83
N VAL A 443 -12.19 -0.28 -1.35
CA VAL A 443 -13.29 -0.87 -2.13
C VAL A 443 -14.62 -0.17 -1.83
N ASN A 444 -15.03 -0.16 -0.57
CA ASN A 444 -16.29 0.36 -0.06
C ASN A 444 -16.17 1.76 0.53
N GLN A 445 -14.98 2.12 1.03
CA GLN A 445 -14.70 3.46 1.59
C GLN A 445 -15.66 3.87 2.71
N PHE A 446 -16.03 2.93 3.59
CA PHE A 446 -16.99 3.17 4.67
C PHE A 446 -16.51 4.20 5.70
N HIS A 447 -15.19 4.36 5.85
CA HIS A 447 -14.60 5.11 6.94
C HIS A 447 -13.65 6.19 6.43
N VAL A 448 -13.85 7.40 6.97
CA VAL A 448 -12.97 8.55 6.75
C VAL A 448 -12.43 8.99 8.10
N ILE A 449 -11.10 9.01 8.23
CA ILE A 449 -10.40 9.50 9.41
C ILE A 449 -9.64 10.76 9.00
N ASN A 450 -9.91 11.85 9.71
CA ASN A 450 -9.36 13.18 9.45
C ASN A 450 -8.30 13.54 10.49
N ARG A 451 -7.53 14.61 10.19
CA ARG A 451 -6.46 15.13 11.04
C ARG A 451 -5.52 14.03 11.52
N ALA A 452 -5.21 13.10 10.61
CA ALA A 452 -4.45 11.92 10.94
C ALA A 452 -2.94 12.22 10.93
N THR A 453 -2.21 11.62 11.86
CA THR A 453 -0.75 11.56 11.82
C THR A 453 -0.35 10.16 11.39
N VAL A 454 0.19 10.01 10.18
CA VAL A 454 0.36 8.71 9.50
C VAL A 454 1.84 8.43 9.23
N ALA A 455 2.34 7.33 9.78
CA ALA A 455 3.64 6.77 9.43
C ALA A 455 3.46 5.60 8.45
N VAL A 456 3.79 5.84 7.18
CA VAL A 456 3.74 4.83 6.12
C VAL A 456 5.00 3.98 6.18
N LYS A 457 4.85 2.68 6.43
CA LYS A 457 6.00 1.75 6.55
C LYS A 457 6.24 0.95 5.28
N GLY A 458 5.21 0.75 4.47
CA GLY A 458 5.30 0.07 3.19
C GLY A 458 3.95 -0.08 2.52
N LYS A 459 3.88 -0.87 1.44
CA LYS A 459 2.63 -1.13 0.70
C LYS A 459 1.57 -1.82 1.55
N LYS A 460 1.96 -2.60 2.56
CA LYS A 460 1.06 -3.44 3.35
C LYS A 460 1.10 -3.12 4.86
N ASP A 461 1.73 -2.02 5.24
CA ASP A 461 1.90 -1.61 6.65
C ASP A 461 1.92 -0.09 6.79
N PHE A 462 1.03 0.44 7.63
CA PHE A 462 1.09 1.80 8.14
C PHE A 462 0.53 1.86 9.57
N THR A 463 0.98 2.86 10.33
CA THR A 463 0.43 3.18 11.65
C THR A 463 0.01 4.63 11.68
N ALA A 464 -1.10 4.93 12.35
CA ALA A 464 -1.60 6.29 12.46
C ALA A 464 -2.35 6.56 13.78
N THR A 465 -2.57 7.84 14.03
CA THR A 465 -3.59 8.35 14.96
C THR A 465 -4.46 9.34 14.20
N GLY A 466 -5.69 9.59 14.64
CA GLY A 466 -6.57 10.53 13.96
C GLY A 466 -7.96 10.61 14.57
N PHE A 467 -8.82 11.41 13.96
CA PHE A 467 -10.17 11.68 14.43
C PHE A 467 -11.21 11.18 13.45
N TYR A 468 -12.22 10.48 13.97
CA TYR A 468 -13.33 9.95 13.20
C TYR A 468 -14.62 10.66 13.58
N GLU A 469 -15.31 11.21 12.60
CA GLU A 469 -16.49 12.03 12.83
C GLU A 469 -17.73 11.18 13.22
N TYR A 470 -18.29 11.44 14.40
CA TYR A 470 -19.40 10.69 14.97
C TYR A 470 -20.55 11.61 15.44
N ASN A 471 -20.89 12.63 14.65
CA ASN A 471 -21.97 13.56 15.00
C ASN A 471 -23.34 12.90 15.18
N ILE A 472 -24.10 13.31 16.19
CA ILE A 472 -25.45 12.84 16.49
C ILE A 472 -26.40 14.04 16.50
N GLY A 473 -27.22 14.18 15.45
CA GLY A 473 -28.06 15.37 15.27
C GLY A 473 -27.23 16.65 15.24
N GLU A 474 -27.52 17.58 16.15
CA GLU A 474 -26.78 18.85 16.32
C GLU A 474 -25.50 18.69 17.16
N GLN A 475 -25.28 17.52 17.78
CA GLN A 475 -24.09 17.29 18.60
C GLN A 475 -22.92 16.86 17.70
N GLU A 476 -22.03 17.82 17.43
CA GLU A 476 -20.73 17.56 16.81
C GLU A 476 -19.81 16.86 17.80
N GLN A 477 -19.31 15.68 17.43
CA GLN A 477 -18.39 14.91 18.26
C GLN A 477 -17.57 13.97 17.39
N GLU A 478 -16.41 13.60 17.90
CA GLU A 478 -15.44 12.81 17.17
C GLU A 478 -14.83 11.75 18.09
N ILE A 479 -14.43 10.65 17.49
CA ILE A 479 -13.71 9.58 18.18
C ILE A 479 -12.23 9.79 17.90
N ALA A 480 -11.44 9.99 18.96
CA ALA A 480 -9.99 10.04 18.86
C ALA A 480 -9.44 8.59 18.79
N PHE A 481 -9.09 8.15 17.59
CA PHE A 481 -8.41 6.88 17.39
C PHE A 481 -6.92 7.04 17.68
N SER A 482 -6.49 6.56 18.84
CA SER A 482 -5.09 6.58 19.29
C SER A 482 -4.23 5.47 18.70
N ASN A 483 -4.85 4.48 18.04
CA ASN A 483 -4.14 3.40 17.37
C ASN A 483 -4.90 2.97 16.12
N ILE A 484 -4.43 3.43 14.96
CA ILE A 484 -4.89 3.02 13.63
C ILE A 484 -3.75 2.21 13.01
N VAL A 485 -4.04 1.01 12.55
CA VAL A 485 -3.05 0.12 11.92
C VAL A 485 -3.64 -0.49 10.67
N GLY A 486 -2.99 -0.24 9.53
CA GLY A 486 -3.19 -1.02 8.32
C GLY A 486 -2.13 -2.11 8.27
N GLN A 487 -2.54 -3.37 8.32
CA GLN A 487 -1.60 -4.49 8.35
C GLN A 487 -2.17 -5.77 7.74
N ARG A 488 -1.30 -6.77 7.58
CA ARG A 488 -1.69 -8.13 7.18
C ARG A 488 -2.52 -8.81 8.27
N VAL A 489 -3.64 -9.41 7.88
CA VAL A 489 -4.55 -10.14 8.78
C VAL A 489 -4.82 -11.56 8.28
N GLY A 490 -5.18 -12.46 9.20
CA GLY A 490 -5.48 -13.86 8.90
C GLY A 490 -4.31 -14.85 9.07
N LYS A 491 -4.59 -16.12 8.83
CA LYS A 491 -3.63 -17.25 8.88
C LYS A 491 -2.95 -17.43 7.50
N GLY A 492 -1.75 -17.99 7.47
CA GLY A 492 -0.99 -18.25 6.23
C GLY A 492 0.35 -17.52 6.14
N ALA A 493 1.06 -17.69 5.02
CA ALA A 493 2.34 -17.03 4.76
C ALA A 493 2.16 -15.51 4.60
N ALA A 494 3.13 -14.72 5.06
CA ALA A 494 3.03 -13.25 5.07
C ALA A 494 2.81 -12.64 3.68
N SER A 495 3.29 -13.27 2.60
CA SER A 495 3.09 -12.83 1.22
C SER A 495 1.62 -12.91 0.78
N GLU A 496 0.88 -13.92 1.26
CA GLU A 496 -0.48 -14.28 0.86
C GLU A 496 -1.56 -13.70 1.78
N LYS A 497 -1.18 -13.19 2.95
CA LYS A 497 -2.13 -12.57 3.87
C LYS A 497 -2.77 -11.34 3.22
N ARG A 498 -4.10 -11.28 3.32
CA ARG A 498 -4.87 -10.06 3.03
C ARG A 498 -4.47 -8.96 4.01
N VAL A 499 -4.72 -7.72 3.62
CA VAL A 499 -4.49 -6.52 4.45
C VAL A 499 -5.82 -5.94 4.91
N ALA A 500 -5.84 -5.33 6.08
CA ALA A 500 -7.01 -4.64 6.62
C ALA A 500 -6.58 -3.49 7.55
N THR A 501 -7.38 -2.43 7.58
CA THR A 501 -7.22 -1.28 8.47
C THR A 501 -8.12 -1.45 9.68
N ARG A 502 -7.53 -1.31 10.86
CA ARG A 502 -8.23 -1.39 12.14
C ARG A 502 -7.88 -0.18 12.98
N ALA A 503 -8.85 0.40 13.65
CA ALA A 503 -8.62 1.50 14.58
C ALA A 503 -9.26 1.21 15.93
N THR A 504 -8.64 1.69 17.01
CA THR A 504 -9.18 1.62 18.37
C THR A 504 -9.00 2.94 19.08
N GLY A 505 -10.05 3.40 19.75
CA GLY A 505 -10.08 4.64 20.52
C GLY A 505 -10.79 4.41 21.85
N GLU A 506 -10.35 5.12 22.88
CA GLU A 506 -10.94 5.05 24.22
C GLU A 506 -11.71 6.33 24.50
N VAL A 507 -12.98 6.18 24.84
CA VAL A 507 -13.86 7.25 25.29
C VAL A 507 -13.84 7.26 26.82
N LYS A 508 -13.33 8.36 27.38
CA LYS A 508 -13.18 8.57 28.81
C LYS A 508 -14.43 9.21 29.43
N PRO A 509 -14.62 9.10 30.75
CA PRO A 509 -15.75 9.73 31.44
C PRO A 509 -15.88 11.24 31.20
N GLU A 510 -14.77 11.94 31.05
CA GLU A 510 -14.70 13.38 30.80
C GLU A 510 -15.13 13.81 29.38
N ASP A 511 -15.19 12.89 28.41
CA ASP A 511 -15.48 13.20 27.01
C ASP A 511 -16.97 13.49 26.74
N ASN A 512 -17.86 13.14 27.67
CA ASN A 512 -19.32 13.29 27.54
C ASN A 512 -19.85 12.80 26.17
N PHE A 513 -19.35 11.66 25.71
CA PHE A 513 -19.65 11.11 24.38
C PHE A 513 -21.01 10.39 24.35
N TYR A 514 -21.72 10.55 23.24
CA TYR A 514 -23.03 9.92 23.03
C TYR A 514 -22.94 8.92 21.88
N ILE A 515 -23.62 7.79 21.99
CA ILE A 515 -23.73 6.78 20.90
C ILE A 515 -25.06 6.89 20.14
N ASP A 516 -26.09 7.42 20.79
CA ASP A 516 -27.33 7.89 20.17
C ASP A 516 -27.78 9.20 20.85
N HIS A 517 -28.93 9.77 20.47
CA HIS A 517 -29.43 11.04 21.03
C HIS A 517 -29.63 11.08 22.55
N LYS A 518 -29.77 9.94 23.22
CA LYS A 518 -30.10 9.81 24.64
C LYS A 518 -29.28 8.73 25.36
N THR A 519 -28.16 8.29 24.80
CA THR A 519 -27.32 7.26 25.40
C THR A 519 -25.87 7.72 25.43
N GLU A 520 -25.38 7.97 26.64
CA GLU A 520 -23.98 8.27 26.91
C GLU A 520 -23.16 6.99 26.87
N PHE A 521 -21.91 7.08 26.44
CA PHE A 521 -21.00 5.94 26.34
C PHE A 521 -19.63 6.27 26.91
N ARG A 522 -19.00 5.25 27.51
CA ARG A 522 -17.58 5.23 27.85
C ARG A 522 -17.01 3.84 27.61
N GLY A 523 -15.76 3.76 27.19
CA GLY A 523 -15.09 2.50 26.88
C GLY A 523 -14.38 2.53 25.54
N THR A 524 -14.14 1.36 24.97
CA THR A 524 -13.40 1.21 23.72
C THR A 524 -14.35 1.20 22.53
N ILE A 525 -14.03 2.00 21.52
CA ILE A 525 -14.66 1.93 20.20
C ILE A 525 -13.62 1.39 19.21
N SER A 526 -13.99 0.35 18.48
CA SER A 526 -13.14 -0.25 17.45
C SER A 526 -13.77 -0.11 16.07
N LEU A 527 -12.92 0.11 15.08
CA LEU A 527 -13.27 0.23 13.67
C LEU A 527 -12.57 -0.88 12.89
N PHE A 528 -13.31 -1.54 12.02
CA PHE A 528 -12.81 -2.53 11.08
C PHE A 528 -13.17 -2.07 9.66
N SER A 529 -12.17 -1.81 8.81
CA SER A 529 -12.40 -1.26 7.46
C SER A 529 -13.33 -2.09 6.56
N GLU A 530 -13.49 -3.38 6.91
CA GLU A 530 -14.26 -4.39 6.18
C GLU A 530 -15.77 -4.27 6.40
N THR A 531 -16.21 -3.55 7.44
CA THR A 531 -17.60 -3.48 7.87
C THR A 531 -17.99 -2.04 8.18
N LYS A 532 -19.17 -1.59 7.74
CA LYS A 532 -19.67 -0.24 8.03
C LYS A 532 -19.83 0.05 9.53
N ASN A 533 -20.15 -0.98 10.32
CA ASN A 533 -20.46 -0.86 11.75
C ASN A 533 -19.20 -0.62 12.59
N LEU A 534 -19.37 0.14 13.68
CA LEU A 534 -18.37 0.25 14.73
C LEU A 534 -18.66 -0.76 15.83
N GLN A 535 -17.61 -1.26 16.48
CA GLN A 535 -17.72 -2.13 17.65
C GLN A 535 -17.60 -1.29 18.92
N PHE A 536 -18.59 -1.38 19.79
CA PHE A 536 -18.63 -0.72 21.09
C PHE A 536 -18.41 -1.76 22.18
N ASP A 537 -17.44 -1.52 23.07
CA ASP A 537 -17.18 -2.37 24.24
C ASP A 537 -16.89 -1.50 25.47
N GLY A 538 -17.78 -1.56 26.46
CA GLY A 538 -17.67 -0.72 27.64
C GLY A 538 -18.99 -0.57 28.38
N PHE A 539 -19.35 0.67 28.71
CA PHE A 539 -20.54 0.98 29.47
C PHE A 539 -21.33 2.11 28.82
N ALA A 540 -22.64 1.98 28.82
CA ALA A 540 -23.56 3.02 28.39
C ALA A 540 -24.44 3.48 29.56
N ARG A 541 -25.01 4.68 29.47
CA ARG A 541 -25.99 5.22 30.42
C ARG A 541 -27.08 5.96 29.67
N LEU A 542 -28.32 5.66 30.00
CA LEU A 542 -29.47 6.36 29.41
C LEU A 542 -29.57 7.76 30.01
N LYS A 543 -29.82 8.76 29.18
CA LYS A 543 -30.19 10.13 29.57
C LYS A 543 -31.71 10.25 29.63
N ALA A 544 -32.29 9.46 30.52
CA ALA A 544 -33.71 9.38 30.79
C ALA A 544 -34.09 10.22 32.03
N ASP A 545 -35.32 10.73 32.10
CA ASP A 545 -35.90 11.33 33.29
C ASP A 545 -36.32 10.20 34.26
N LEU A 546 -35.30 9.56 34.85
CA LEU A 546 -35.45 8.52 35.87
C LEU A 546 -34.76 8.96 37.17
N PRO A 547 -35.28 8.57 38.35
CA PRO A 547 -34.70 8.98 39.63
C PRO A 547 -33.25 8.57 39.83
N ASN A 548 -32.87 7.41 39.27
CA ASN A 548 -31.51 6.89 39.32
C ASN A 548 -31.09 6.40 37.94
N LEU A 549 -29.98 6.92 37.44
CA LEU A 549 -29.37 6.52 36.19
C LEU A 549 -28.14 5.65 36.46
N HIS A 550 -28.17 4.43 35.93
CA HIS A 550 -27.08 3.49 36.07
C HIS A 550 -26.34 3.33 34.76
N TRP A 551 -25.01 3.21 34.88
CA TRP A 551 -24.19 2.71 33.79
C TRP A 551 -24.35 1.21 33.68
N PHE A 552 -24.48 0.71 32.46
CA PHE A 552 -24.66 -0.70 32.16
C PHE A 552 -23.67 -1.15 31.09
N SER A 553 -23.13 -2.36 31.25
CA SER A 553 -22.19 -2.95 30.31
C SER A 553 -22.83 -3.19 28.94
N VAL A 554 -22.13 -2.81 27.88
CA VAL A 554 -22.53 -3.03 26.49
C VAL A 554 -21.38 -3.63 25.69
N ASN A 555 -21.71 -4.58 24.82
CA ASN A 555 -20.79 -5.13 23.84
C ASN A 555 -21.58 -5.50 22.59
N PHE A 556 -21.46 -4.69 21.53
CA PHE A 556 -22.24 -4.85 20.32
C PHE A 556 -21.59 -4.11 19.13
N GLU A 557 -21.94 -4.55 17.92
CA GLU A 557 -21.68 -3.83 16.69
C GLU A 557 -22.88 -2.96 16.35
N GLY A 558 -22.65 -1.69 15.99
CA GLY A 558 -23.71 -0.74 15.72
C GLY A 558 -23.41 0.15 14.51
N ASP A 559 -24.46 0.43 13.74
CA ASP A 559 -24.44 1.51 12.74
C ASP A 559 -24.80 2.83 13.43
N LYS A 560 -24.08 3.89 13.09
CA LYS A 560 -24.34 5.26 13.55
C LYS A 560 -25.76 5.72 13.23
N SER A 561 -26.35 5.28 12.10
CA SER A 561 -27.67 5.74 11.67
C SER A 561 -28.85 4.99 12.27
N ASP A 562 -28.64 3.80 12.82
CA ASP A 562 -29.70 2.96 13.41
C ASP A 562 -29.10 2.07 14.50
N LEU A 563 -28.94 2.66 15.69
CA LEU A 563 -28.27 1.99 16.80
C LEU A 563 -29.26 1.12 17.58
N ALA A 564 -29.12 -0.20 17.47
CA ALA A 564 -29.81 -1.16 18.33
C ALA A 564 -28.83 -1.76 19.34
N ILE A 565 -29.02 -1.46 20.62
CA ILE A 565 -28.05 -1.81 21.66
C ILE A 565 -28.49 -3.09 22.36
N ARG A 566 -27.62 -4.09 22.38
CA ARG A 566 -27.89 -5.37 23.02
C ARG A 566 -27.71 -5.32 24.55
N PHE A 567 -28.70 -5.81 25.29
CA PHE A 567 -28.69 -5.91 26.75
C PHE A 567 -29.35 -7.22 27.23
N ASP A 568 -28.58 -8.30 27.32
CA ASP A 568 -29.11 -9.58 27.83
C ASP A 568 -28.88 -9.72 29.35
N GLU A 569 -27.68 -9.40 29.81
CA GLU A 569 -27.29 -9.43 31.21
C GLU A 569 -26.43 -8.21 31.56
N PRO A 570 -26.99 -6.99 31.42
CA PRO A 570 -26.26 -5.76 31.71
C PRO A 570 -25.79 -5.74 33.17
N LYS A 571 -24.57 -5.26 33.39
CA LYS A 571 -23.99 -5.09 34.73
C LYS A 571 -23.50 -3.67 34.93
N ASN A 572 -23.53 -3.18 36.17
CA ASN A 572 -22.86 -1.93 36.52
C ASN A 572 -21.35 -2.14 36.76
N TYR A 573 -20.62 -1.08 37.11
CA TYR A 573 -19.17 -1.14 37.40
C TYR A 573 -18.78 -2.11 38.51
N GLN A 574 -19.67 -2.34 39.46
CA GLN A 574 -19.44 -3.23 40.59
C GLN A 574 -19.77 -4.69 40.25
N GLY A 575 -20.19 -4.95 39.00
CA GLY A 575 -20.60 -6.27 38.54
C GLY A 575 -22.01 -6.67 38.98
N GLU A 576 -22.79 -5.74 39.55
CA GLU A 576 -24.17 -5.99 39.93
C GLU A 576 -25.06 -6.08 38.68
N PRO A 577 -25.90 -7.12 38.55
CA PRO A 577 -26.83 -7.25 37.44
C PRO A 577 -27.90 -6.16 37.45
N LEU A 578 -28.21 -5.66 36.26
CA LEU A 578 -29.25 -4.67 36.01
C LEU A 578 -30.41 -5.32 35.26
N PHE A 579 -31.61 -4.81 35.52
CA PHE A 579 -32.84 -5.45 35.09
C PHE A 579 -33.78 -4.45 34.43
N THR A 580 -34.57 -4.94 33.48
CA THR A 580 -35.64 -4.19 32.82
C THR A 580 -36.90 -5.06 32.80
N GLY A 581 -38.04 -4.53 33.25
CA GLY A 581 -39.25 -5.32 33.41
C GLY A 581 -40.14 -4.91 34.58
N LEU A 582 -41.09 -5.78 34.93
CA LEU A 582 -41.94 -5.67 36.11
C LEU A 582 -41.58 -6.74 37.15
N TYR A 583 -41.49 -6.33 38.42
CA TYR A 583 -41.03 -7.18 39.52
C TYR A 583 -41.92 -7.02 40.76
N LEU A 584 -42.11 -8.09 41.51
CA LEU A 584 -42.85 -8.10 42.79
C LEU A 584 -41.86 -8.22 43.96
N SER A 585 -41.85 -7.21 44.82
CA SER A 585 -40.99 -7.17 46.00
C SER A 585 -41.39 -8.23 47.02
N ARG A 586 -40.42 -9.04 47.48
CA ARG A 586 -40.64 -10.01 48.56
C ARG A 586 -40.65 -9.38 49.94
N GLU A 587 -40.12 -8.18 50.11
CA GLU A 587 -40.11 -7.52 51.42
C GLU A 587 -41.35 -6.62 51.58
N THR A 588 -41.73 -5.89 50.53
CA THR A 588 -42.82 -4.90 50.62
C THR A 588 -44.14 -5.37 50.00
N ALA A 589 -44.16 -6.52 49.31
CA ALA A 589 -45.30 -7.01 48.53
C ALA A 589 -45.82 -6.02 47.47
N ARG A 590 -45.02 -5.05 47.06
CA ARG A 590 -45.35 -4.07 46.01
C ARG A 590 -44.77 -4.49 44.68
N ILE A 591 -45.51 -4.20 43.60
CA ILE A 591 -44.99 -4.34 42.24
C ILE A 591 -44.31 -3.05 41.82
N TYR A 592 -43.17 -3.17 41.17
CA TYR A 592 -42.41 -2.03 40.68
C TYR A 592 -41.76 -2.33 39.32
N PRO A 593 -41.63 -1.31 38.45
CA PRO A 593 -40.87 -1.43 37.23
C PRO A 593 -39.36 -1.21 37.45
N ARG A 594 -38.55 -1.76 36.55
CA ARG A 594 -37.14 -1.41 36.38
C ARG A 594 -36.82 -1.11 34.93
N ILE A 595 -35.92 -0.14 34.73
CA ILE A 595 -35.30 0.22 33.46
C ILE A 595 -33.81 0.31 33.71
N MET A 596 -33.03 -0.69 33.26
CA MET A 596 -31.57 -0.76 33.43
C MET A 596 -31.08 -0.50 34.87
N ALA A 597 -31.80 -1.03 35.87
CA ALA A 597 -31.55 -0.76 37.28
C ALA A 597 -31.56 -2.05 38.14
N PRO A 598 -30.86 -2.09 39.29
CA PRO A 598 -30.85 -3.27 40.15
C PRO A 598 -32.23 -3.47 40.80
N LEU A 599 -32.57 -4.71 41.13
CA LEU A 599 -33.79 -5.02 41.91
C LEU A 599 -33.69 -4.39 43.30
N TYR A 600 -34.82 -4.06 43.94
CA TYR A 600 -34.81 -3.64 45.35
C TYR A 600 -34.22 -4.74 46.23
N PHE A 601 -34.61 -5.99 45.99
CA PHE A 601 -34.02 -7.15 46.64
C PHE A 601 -33.70 -8.24 45.61
N ARG A 602 -32.53 -8.89 45.77
CA ARG A 602 -32.02 -9.90 44.83
C ARG A 602 -32.96 -11.09 44.59
N LYS A 603 -33.88 -11.36 45.53
CA LYS A 603 -34.82 -12.48 45.46
C LYS A 603 -36.22 -12.07 44.98
N ASP A 604 -36.43 -10.81 44.61
CA ASP A 604 -37.72 -10.32 44.14
C ASP A 604 -38.22 -11.14 42.93
N ARG A 605 -39.54 -11.32 42.86
CA ARG A 605 -40.16 -12.19 41.86
C ARG A 605 -40.22 -11.45 40.52
N GLN A 606 -39.85 -12.12 39.45
CA GLN A 606 -39.84 -11.54 38.11
C GLN A 606 -41.22 -11.76 37.48
N LEU A 607 -42.04 -10.71 37.37
CA LEU A 607 -43.38 -10.82 36.78
C LEU A 607 -43.32 -10.75 35.25
N LEU A 608 -42.54 -9.82 34.71
CA LEU A 608 -42.30 -9.69 33.27
C LEU A 608 -40.86 -9.22 33.06
N PRO A 609 -39.88 -10.13 32.98
CA PRO A 609 -38.51 -9.77 32.66
C PRO A 609 -38.34 -9.49 31.15
N VAL A 610 -37.55 -8.47 30.82
CA VAL A 610 -37.24 -8.06 29.44
C VAL A 610 -35.73 -8.11 29.19
N LYS A 611 -35.34 -8.72 28.07
CA LYS A 611 -33.97 -8.85 27.57
C LYS A 611 -33.97 -8.75 26.05
N GLY A 612 -32.82 -8.45 25.45
CA GLY A 612 -32.63 -8.45 24.01
C GLY A 612 -31.99 -7.16 23.52
N LEU A 613 -32.76 -6.32 22.83
CA LEU A 613 -32.31 -5.04 22.27
C LEU A 613 -33.04 -3.87 22.91
N PHE A 614 -32.36 -2.73 23.01
CA PHE A 614 -33.03 -1.46 23.25
C PHE A 614 -32.72 -0.44 22.16
N GLN A 615 -33.70 0.42 21.91
CA GLN A 615 -33.63 1.53 20.97
C GLN A 615 -34.33 2.75 21.56
N TYR A 616 -33.84 3.94 21.19
CA TYR A 616 -34.48 5.21 21.52
C TYR A 616 -35.26 5.73 20.30
N ASP A 617 -36.56 5.98 20.48
CA ASP A 617 -37.46 6.55 19.48
C ASP A 617 -37.54 8.07 19.71
N GLN A 618 -36.83 8.81 18.86
CA GLN A 618 -36.69 10.26 18.96
C GLN A 618 -38.00 11.02 18.72
N GLU A 619 -38.86 10.55 17.80
CA GLU A 619 -40.11 11.24 17.46
C GLU A 619 -41.08 11.26 18.65
N LYS A 620 -41.09 10.18 19.43
CA LYS A 620 -41.98 10.02 20.58
C LYS A 620 -41.30 10.24 21.93
N ASP A 621 -39.99 10.47 21.95
CA ASP A 621 -39.16 10.59 23.17
C ASP A 621 -39.42 9.43 24.13
N ARG A 622 -39.16 8.21 23.65
CA ARG A 622 -39.40 6.98 24.42
C ARG A 622 -38.30 5.95 24.18
N PHE A 623 -38.04 5.14 25.20
CA PHE A 623 -37.10 4.03 25.15
C PHE A 623 -37.85 2.72 25.01
N ILE A 624 -37.46 1.90 24.05
CA ILE A 624 -38.10 0.62 23.73
C ILE A 624 -37.10 -0.48 24.08
N PHE A 625 -37.49 -1.40 24.96
CA PHE A 625 -36.70 -2.54 25.40
C PHE A 625 -37.46 -3.81 25.06
N GLY A 626 -36.81 -4.82 24.50
CA GLY A 626 -37.55 -6.04 24.16
C GLY A 626 -36.72 -7.13 23.52
N ASP A 627 -37.41 -8.24 23.23
CA ASP A 627 -36.90 -9.27 22.34
C ASP A 627 -36.41 -8.67 21.03
N SER A 628 -35.27 -9.13 20.54
CA SER A 628 -34.62 -8.59 19.35
C SER A 628 -35.55 -8.56 18.13
N THR A 629 -36.37 -9.59 17.94
CA THR A 629 -37.33 -9.64 16.82
C THR A 629 -38.42 -8.58 16.95
N LYS A 630 -38.82 -8.28 18.18
CA LYS A 630 -39.89 -7.33 18.50
C LYS A 630 -39.44 -5.88 18.41
N VAL A 631 -38.19 -5.60 18.77
CA VAL A 631 -37.62 -4.26 18.67
C VAL A 631 -37.24 -3.95 17.23
N SER A 632 -36.57 -4.87 16.53
CA SER A 632 -36.13 -4.65 15.14
C SER A 632 -37.26 -4.73 14.11
N THR A 633 -38.39 -5.37 14.41
CA THR A 633 -39.53 -5.48 13.47
C THR A 633 -40.80 -4.89 14.09
N PRO A 634 -41.15 -3.62 13.75
CA PRO A 634 -42.39 -3.01 14.21
C PRO A 634 -43.61 -3.88 13.88
N GLY A 635 -44.40 -4.21 14.91
CA GLY A 635 -45.61 -5.01 14.76
C GLY A 635 -45.43 -6.53 14.92
N HIS A 636 -44.22 -7.03 15.18
CA HIS A 636 -44.03 -8.41 15.62
C HIS A 636 -44.84 -8.69 16.90
N LEU A 637 -45.58 -9.79 16.92
CA LEU A 637 -46.58 -10.04 17.97
C LEU A 637 -46.01 -10.67 19.24
N LYS A 638 -44.93 -11.45 19.12
CA LYS A 638 -44.35 -12.28 20.18
C LYS A 638 -43.04 -11.69 20.72
N GLY A 639 -42.79 -11.89 22.02
CA GLY A 639 -41.63 -11.42 22.77
C GLY A 639 -42.01 -10.41 23.86
N ASN A 640 -41.34 -10.48 25.02
CA ASN A 640 -41.53 -9.48 26.07
C ASN A 640 -40.99 -8.10 25.62
N GLN A 641 -41.72 -7.04 25.93
CA GLN A 641 -41.35 -5.66 25.64
C GLN A 641 -41.75 -4.73 26.78
N VAL A 642 -40.90 -3.74 27.05
CA VAL A 642 -41.20 -2.59 27.89
C VAL A 642 -40.90 -1.32 27.11
N ILE A 643 -41.86 -0.39 27.13
CA ILE A 643 -41.71 0.95 26.57
C ILE A 643 -41.76 1.93 27.72
N PHE A 644 -40.71 2.75 27.86
CA PHE A 644 -40.63 3.83 28.82
C PHE A 644 -40.78 5.18 28.10
N HIS A 645 -41.84 5.92 28.41
CA HIS A 645 -42.09 7.25 27.86
C HIS A 645 -41.40 8.30 28.71
N ASN A 646 -40.36 8.91 28.15
CA ASN A 646 -39.41 9.73 28.91
C ASN A 646 -40.09 10.93 29.58
N LYS A 647 -40.95 11.66 28.84
CA LYS A 647 -41.63 12.88 29.35
C LYS A 647 -42.66 12.63 30.44
N THR A 648 -43.33 11.48 30.42
CA THR A 648 -44.49 11.22 31.29
C THR A 648 -44.19 10.24 32.42
N GLY A 649 -43.04 9.58 32.39
CA GLY A 649 -42.72 8.48 33.30
C GLY A 649 -43.57 7.22 33.08
N LYS A 650 -44.41 7.19 32.03
CA LYS A 650 -45.33 6.09 31.73
C LYS A 650 -44.54 4.86 31.28
N ILE A 651 -44.89 3.70 31.81
CA ILE A 651 -44.36 2.40 31.41
C ILE A 651 -45.49 1.53 30.86
N GLU A 652 -45.24 1.01 29.67
CA GLU A 652 -46.09 0.03 29.01
C GLU A 652 -45.31 -1.26 28.90
N ALA A 653 -45.83 -2.36 29.44
CA ALA A 653 -45.19 -3.66 29.43
C ALA A 653 -46.13 -4.67 28.78
N GLU A 654 -45.62 -5.48 27.85
CA GLU A 654 -46.41 -6.51 27.20
C GLU A 654 -45.60 -7.77 26.94
N GLY A 655 -46.28 -8.91 26.88
CA GLY A 655 -45.68 -10.21 26.67
C GLY A 655 -46.23 -11.24 27.64
N ARG A 656 -45.40 -12.22 27.99
CA ARG A 656 -45.74 -13.29 28.93
C ARG A 656 -45.50 -12.86 30.38
N PHE A 657 -46.49 -13.07 31.23
CA PHE A 657 -46.45 -12.77 32.65
C PHE A 657 -46.28 -14.04 33.48
N ASN A 658 -45.34 -13.99 34.41
CA ASN A 658 -45.07 -15.04 35.38
C ASN A 658 -46.05 -14.93 36.56
N ILE A 659 -47.27 -15.41 36.35
CA ILE A 659 -48.33 -15.41 37.36
C ILE A 659 -48.38 -16.77 38.06
N GLY A 660 -48.38 -16.77 39.39
CA GLY A 660 -48.58 -17.99 40.16
C GLY A 660 -47.42 -18.99 40.10
N GLU A 661 -46.16 -18.55 39.87
CA GLU A 661 -44.99 -19.44 39.80
C GLU A 661 -44.77 -20.33 41.05
N GLY A 662 -45.32 -19.94 42.21
CA GLY A 662 -45.29 -20.73 43.43
C GLY A 662 -46.38 -21.80 43.52
N LEU A 663 -47.32 -21.85 42.56
CA LEU A 663 -48.40 -22.83 42.54
C LEU A 663 -47.83 -24.23 42.30
N LYS A 664 -48.21 -25.17 43.16
CA LYS A 664 -47.87 -26.60 43.01
C LYS A 664 -48.96 -27.32 42.24
N TYR A 665 -48.59 -28.27 41.38
CA TYR A 665 -49.48 -29.20 40.65
C TYR A 665 -50.43 -28.59 39.60
N ILE A 666 -50.77 -27.32 39.74
CA ILE A 666 -51.56 -26.56 38.77
C ILE A 666 -50.66 -25.54 38.07
N LYS A 667 -51.11 -25.05 36.92
CA LYS A 667 -50.35 -24.10 36.12
C LYS A 667 -51.23 -22.93 35.68
N VAL A 668 -50.64 -21.74 35.65
CA VAL A 668 -51.23 -20.55 35.02
C VAL A 668 -50.27 -20.10 33.92
N ASP A 669 -50.76 -20.08 32.68
CA ASP A 669 -50.08 -19.45 31.56
C ASP A 669 -50.78 -18.12 31.28
N ALA A 670 -50.07 -17.01 31.50
CA ALA A 670 -50.61 -15.67 31.34
C ALA A 670 -49.79 -14.84 30.36
N ALA A 671 -50.47 -14.10 29.50
CA ALA A 671 -49.87 -13.09 28.63
C ALA A 671 -50.81 -11.91 28.46
N GLY A 672 -50.26 -10.73 28.23
CA GLY A 672 -51.10 -9.55 28.05
C GLY A 672 -50.31 -8.25 28.11
N TYR A 673 -50.94 -7.26 28.74
CA TYR A 673 -50.46 -5.88 28.79
C TYR A 673 -50.58 -5.35 30.21
N ALA A 674 -49.59 -4.58 30.63
CA ALA A 674 -49.58 -3.86 31.88
C ALA A 674 -49.18 -2.41 31.65
N GLU A 675 -49.81 -1.51 32.40
CA GLU A 675 -49.50 -0.09 32.39
C GLU A 675 -49.24 0.37 33.82
N THR A 676 -48.18 1.14 33.99
CA THR A 676 -47.82 1.77 35.26
C THR A 676 -47.06 3.07 34.99
N LYS A 677 -46.66 3.78 36.04
CA LYS A 677 -45.91 5.02 35.96
C LYS A 677 -44.83 5.01 37.02
N ILE A 678 -43.64 5.50 36.68
CA ILE A 678 -42.62 5.83 37.67
C ILE A 678 -42.94 7.24 38.16
N GLU A 679 -43.37 7.37 39.41
CA GLU A 679 -43.52 8.66 40.09
C GLU A 679 -42.41 8.81 41.14
N GLU A 680 -41.85 10.01 41.25
CA GLU A 680 -41.00 10.36 42.39
C GLU A 680 -41.87 10.45 43.63
N ILE A 681 -41.65 9.54 44.60
CA ILE A 681 -42.17 9.71 45.95
C ILE A 681 -40.98 9.80 46.89
N GLU A 682 -41.02 10.82 47.76
CA GLU A 682 -40.07 11.02 48.85
C GLU A 682 -39.87 9.71 49.63
N ALA A 683 -38.60 9.36 49.84
CA ALA A 683 -38.20 8.09 50.43
C ALA A 683 -38.81 7.92 51.83
N ASP A 684 -39.51 6.79 52.07
CA ASP A 684 -39.69 6.32 53.42
C ASP A 684 -38.33 5.85 53.95
N THR A 685 -37.94 6.41 55.08
CA THR A 685 -36.68 6.25 55.81
C THR A 685 -36.25 4.80 56.11
N LEU A 686 -37.08 3.81 55.78
CA LEU A 686 -36.86 2.38 56.01
C LEU A 686 -36.49 1.57 54.75
N SER A 687 -36.78 2.05 53.53
CA SER A 687 -36.64 1.24 52.28
C SER A 687 -35.69 1.82 51.23
N GLY A 688 -35.24 3.07 51.38
CA GLY A 688 -34.18 3.66 50.54
C GLY A 688 -34.47 3.74 49.04
N GLY A 689 -35.71 3.52 48.60
CA GLY A 689 -36.14 3.61 47.20
C GLY A 689 -37.47 4.37 47.05
N PRO A 690 -37.76 4.92 45.86
CA PRO A 690 -39.01 5.64 45.62
C PRO A 690 -40.21 4.71 45.80
N ILE A 691 -41.23 5.20 46.52
CA ILE A 691 -42.52 4.51 46.62
C ILE A 691 -43.16 4.64 45.22
N VAL A 692 -43.48 3.52 44.59
CA VAL A 692 -44.31 3.53 43.38
C VAL A 692 -45.75 3.43 43.85
N ASP A 693 -46.60 4.38 43.45
CA ASP A 693 -48.03 4.30 43.68
C ASP A 693 -48.59 3.07 42.93
N ASN A 694 -49.47 2.31 43.59
CA ASN A 694 -49.93 0.99 43.16
C ASN A 694 -50.89 1.01 41.95
N ASN A 695 -50.84 2.04 41.10
CA ASN A 695 -51.69 2.18 39.92
C ASN A 695 -51.25 1.27 38.75
N LEU A 696 -50.78 0.06 39.05
CA LEU A 696 -50.55 -0.98 38.06
C LEU A 696 -51.89 -1.51 37.55
N GLN A 697 -52.18 -1.24 36.29
CA GLN A 697 -53.30 -1.85 35.59
C GLN A 697 -52.77 -2.99 34.72
N VAL A 698 -53.33 -4.18 34.87
CA VAL A 698 -52.92 -5.35 34.09
C VAL A 698 -54.13 -5.96 33.40
N GLU A 699 -53.99 -6.31 32.13
CA GLU A 699 -54.94 -7.10 31.39
C GLU A 699 -54.28 -8.39 30.93
N LEU A 700 -54.84 -9.54 31.32
CA LEU A 700 -54.24 -10.85 31.04
C LEU A 700 -55.19 -11.74 30.25
N MET A 701 -54.71 -12.37 29.19
CA MET A 701 -55.24 -13.66 28.75
C MET A 701 -54.61 -14.71 29.67
N ALA A 702 -55.44 -15.55 30.30
CA ALA A 702 -54.96 -16.53 31.26
C ALA A 702 -55.56 -17.90 30.98
N GLY A 703 -54.69 -18.86 30.67
CA GLY A 703 -54.97 -20.28 30.62
C GLY A 703 -54.64 -20.91 31.96
N ILE A 704 -55.62 -21.58 32.57
CA ILE A 704 -55.49 -22.19 33.88
C ILE A 704 -55.69 -23.69 33.76
N GLU A 705 -54.70 -24.46 34.22
CA GLU A 705 -54.73 -25.93 34.28
C GLU A 705 -54.97 -26.38 35.72
N LEU A 706 -56.20 -26.81 36.00
CA LEU A 706 -56.59 -27.46 37.25
C LEU A 706 -56.79 -28.97 37.02
N ILE A 707 -56.51 -29.76 38.05
CA ILE A 707 -56.82 -31.19 38.03
C ILE A 707 -58.25 -31.37 38.56
N VAL A 708 -59.23 -31.34 37.64
CA VAL A 708 -60.67 -31.55 37.92
C VAL A 708 -61.17 -32.76 37.14
N PRO A 709 -61.96 -33.68 37.74
CA PRO A 709 -62.54 -34.81 37.01
C PRO A 709 -63.39 -34.38 35.81
N GLU A 710 -63.24 -35.08 34.69
CA GLU A 710 -63.91 -34.71 33.44
C GLU A 710 -65.44 -34.65 33.56
N GLU A 711 -66.05 -35.50 34.39
CA GLU A 711 -67.52 -35.51 34.55
C GLU A 711 -68.03 -34.20 35.14
N LEU A 712 -67.28 -33.60 36.07
CA LEU A 712 -67.60 -32.28 36.63
C LEU A 712 -67.45 -31.17 35.60
N LEU A 713 -66.37 -31.20 34.81
CA LEU A 713 -66.16 -30.21 33.74
C LEU A 713 -67.22 -30.33 32.64
N LYS A 714 -67.63 -31.54 32.27
CA LYS A 714 -68.74 -31.78 31.33
C LYS A 714 -70.04 -31.17 31.83
N LEU A 715 -70.36 -31.32 33.13
CA LEU A 715 -71.54 -30.68 33.73
C LEU A 715 -71.47 -29.15 33.60
N ILE A 716 -70.33 -28.55 33.93
CA ILE A 716 -70.12 -27.10 33.79
C ILE A 716 -70.27 -26.68 32.33
N ILE A 717 -69.64 -27.37 31.38
CA ILE A 717 -69.75 -27.06 29.95
C ILE A 717 -71.21 -27.12 29.48
N THR A 718 -71.97 -28.14 29.89
CA THR A 718 -73.39 -28.25 29.58
C THR A 718 -74.18 -27.05 30.11
N ASP A 719 -73.93 -26.63 31.34
CA ASP A 719 -74.61 -25.48 31.95
C ASP A 719 -74.26 -24.14 31.29
N PHE A 720 -73.02 -23.95 30.84
CA PHE A 720 -72.62 -22.76 30.09
C PHE A 720 -73.18 -22.74 28.67
N ARG A 721 -73.50 -23.90 28.09
CA ARG A 721 -74.11 -24.02 26.74
C ARG A 721 -75.63 -23.93 26.75
N SER A 722 -76.30 -24.52 27.75
CA SER A 722 -77.76 -24.70 27.80
C SER A 722 -78.57 -23.39 27.81
N SER A 723 -77.94 -22.28 28.23
CA SER A 723 -78.51 -20.93 28.21
C SER A 723 -77.55 -19.91 27.55
N SER A 724 -76.69 -20.36 26.63
CA SER A 724 -75.67 -19.51 26.00
C SER A 724 -76.21 -18.34 25.17
N PHE A 725 -77.47 -18.42 24.70
CA PHE A 725 -78.14 -17.31 23.98
C PHE A 725 -78.40 -16.09 24.86
N ASP A 726 -78.55 -16.28 26.18
CA ASP A 726 -78.80 -15.21 27.14
C ASP A 726 -77.52 -14.45 27.53
N ALA A 727 -76.34 -14.99 27.17
CA ALA A 727 -75.04 -14.38 27.45
C ALA A 727 -74.48 -13.65 26.22
N GLN A 728 -73.95 -12.44 26.43
CA GLN A 728 -73.32 -11.67 25.36
C GLN A 728 -72.09 -12.40 24.80
N SER A 729 -71.94 -12.42 23.47
CA SER A 729 -70.72 -12.91 22.82
C SER A 729 -69.54 -11.99 23.08
N VAL A 730 -68.34 -12.55 23.15
CA VAL A 730 -67.11 -11.74 23.22
C VAL A 730 -66.89 -11.02 21.89
N VAL A 731 -66.65 -9.71 21.94
CA VAL A 731 -66.33 -8.89 20.75
C VAL A 731 -64.82 -8.77 20.62
N TYR A 732 -64.17 -9.78 20.04
CA TYR A 732 -62.71 -9.82 19.85
C TYR A 732 -62.19 -8.64 18.99
N ALA A 733 -62.97 -8.19 18.01
CA ALA A 733 -62.60 -7.05 17.15
C ALA A 733 -62.60 -5.69 17.88
N SER A 734 -63.07 -5.62 19.13
CA SER A 734 -63.02 -4.38 19.93
C SER A 734 -61.62 -4.04 20.45
N ASN A 735 -60.75 -5.04 20.60
CA ASN A 735 -59.34 -4.84 20.98
C ASN A 735 -58.45 -5.90 20.30
N PRO A 736 -58.36 -5.88 18.96
CA PRO A 736 -57.70 -6.94 18.21
C PRO A 736 -56.20 -7.02 18.52
N ASN A 737 -55.57 -5.88 18.85
CA ASN A 737 -54.16 -5.82 19.20
C ASN A 737 -53.86 -6.62 20.47
N PHE A 738 -54.64 -6.41 21.54
CA PHE A 738 -54.47 -7.17 22.78
C PHE A 738 -54.63 -8.67 22.53
N TYR A 739 -55.74 -9.08 21.91
CA TYR A 739 -56.02 -10.51 21.71
C TYR A 739 -55.00 -11.18 20.79
N ARG A 740 -54.57 -10.54 19.70
CA ARG A 740 -53.56 -11.09 18.79
C ARG A 740 -52.21 -11.26 19.49
N LYS A 741 -51.74 -10.26 20.24
CA LYS A 741 -50.48 -10.34 20.98
C LYS A 741 -50.55 -11.42 22.07
N ALA A 742 -51.56 -11.39 22.93
CA ALA A 742 -51.68 -12.36 24.02
C ALA A 742 -51.83 -13.81 23.49
N THR A 743 -52.56 -14.01 22.39
CA THR A 743 -52.65 -15.32 21.73
C THR A 743 -51.29 -15.77 21.18
N ALA A 744 -50.55 -14.89 20.50
CA ALA A 744 -49.24 -15.23 19.93
C ALA A 744 -48.18 -15.56 21.01
N GLU A 745 -48.31 -15.00 22.21
CA GLU A 745 -47.44 -15.31 23.35
C GLU A 745 -47.74 -16.66 23.98
N LEU A 746 -49.01 -16.99 24.17
CA LEU A 746 -49.42 -18.21 24.87
C LEU A 746 -49.34 -19.47 24.01
N PHE A 747 -49.57 -19.32 22.71
CA PHE A 747 -49.68 -20.45 21.78
C PHE A 747 -48.48 -20.51 20.83
N PRO A 748 -48.12 -21.72 20.33
CA PRO A 748 -47.00 -21.88 19.41
C PRO A 748 -47.27 -21.24 18.05
N GLU A 749 -46.20 -20.92 17.31
CA GLU A 749 -46.35 -20.50 15.91
C GLU A 749 -46.70 -21.70 15.03
N ASP A 750 -47.94 -21.74 14.55
CA ASP A 750 -48.48 -22.81 13.70
C ASP A 750 -49.44 -22.24 12.65
N LYS A 751 -49.62 -22.95 11.52
CA LYS A 751 -50.53 -22.51 10.44
C LYS A 751 -51.98 -22.38 10.91
N GLU A 752 -52.44 -23.22 11.83
CA GLU A 752 -53.78 -23.09 12.41
C GLU A 752 -53.86 -21.91 13.39
N MET A 753 -52.78 -21.60 14.14
CA MET A 753 -52.72 -20.41 14.99
C MET A 753 -52.76 -19.11 14.19
N GLN A 754 -52.11 -19.06 13.03
CA GLN A 754 -52.21 -17.88 12.15
C GLN A 754 -53.67 -17.61 11.73
N ARG A 755 -54.45 -18.66 11.43
CA ARG A 755 -55.89 -18.50 11.15
C ARG A 755 -56.67 -17.97 12.35
N VAL A 756 -56.31 -18.37 13.57
CA VAL A 756 -56.92 -17.81 14.79
C VAL A 756 -56.58 -16.31 14.92
N LEU A 757 -55.31 -15.93 14.70
CA LEU A 757 -54.86 -14.54 14.75
C LEU A 757 -55.55 -13.66 13.69
N ASP A 758 -55.78 -14.18 12.49
CA ASP A 758 -56.52 -13.49 11.43
C ASP A 758 -58.01 -13.35 11.78
N GLY A 759 -58.60 -14.42 12.33
CA GLY A 759 -59.99 -14.47 12.77
C GLY A 759 -60.34 -13.43 13.84
N ILE A 760 -59.41 -13.10 14.74
CA ILE A 760 -59.63 -12.10 15.81
C ILE A 760 -60.10 -10.76 15.23
N SER A 761 -59.51 -10.33 14.12
CA SER A 761 -59.86 -9.06 13.45
C SER A 761 -61.24 -9.14 12.79
N LEU A 762 -61.70 -10.34 12.46
CA LEU A 762 -63.05 -10.65 11.94
C LEU A 762 -64.03 -11.01 13.07
N ASN A 763 -63.67 -10.74 14.32
CA ASN A 763 -64.45 -11.01 15.51
C ASN A 763 -64.68 -12.51 15.82
N THR A 764 -63.79 -13.40 15.36
CA THR A 764 -63.81 -14.84 15.66
C THR A 764 -62.58 -15.27 16.46
N PHE A 765 -62.73 -16.25 17.34
CA PHE A 765 -61.64 -16.84 18.12
C PHE A 765 -61.84 -18.35 18.22
N ASP A 766 -61.42 -19.04 17.16
CA ASP A 766 -61.63 -20.47 16.96
C ASP A 766 -60.37 -21.26 17.31
N LEU A 767 -60.00 -21.27 18.60
CA LEU A 767 -58.80 -21.95 19.08
C LEU A 767 -58.96 -23.49 19.00
N PRO A 768 -58.14 -24.21 18.20
CA PRO A 768 -58.19 -25.66 18.11
C PRO A 768 -57.89 -26.34 19.45
N LYS A 769 -58.69 -27.35 19.79
CA LYS A 769 -58.60 -28.08 21.06
C LYS A 769 -57.20 -28.66 21.35
N LYS A 770 -56.45 -29.06 20.32
CA LYS A 770 -55.09 -29.61 20.45
C LYS A 770 -54.08 -28.63 21.07
N PHE A 771 -54.34 -27.32 20.98
CA PHE A 771 -53.52 -26.26 21.58
C PHE A 771 -54.11 -25.74 22.89
N ASN A 772 -55.32 -26.16 23.26
CA ASN A 772 -56.08 -25.61 24.37
C ASN A 772 -56.37 -26.69 25.43
N ASN A 773 -55.34 -26.99 26.22
CA ASN A 773 -55.42 -27.97 27.31
C ASN A 773 -55.92 -27.35 28.63
N TYR A 774 -56.28 -26.08 28.63
CA TYR A 774 -56.67 -25.35 29.83
C TYR A 774 -58.04 -25.81 30.35
N THR A 775 -58.15 -25.94 31.67
CA THR A 775 -59.44 -26.13 32.36
C THR A 775 -60.32 -24.91 32.15
N PHE A 776 -59.75 -23.72 32.29
CA PHE A 776 -60.39 -22.44 32.00
C PHE A 776 -59.43 -21.58 31.20
N LEU A 777 -59.89 -21.04 30.07
CA LEU A 777 -59.17 -20.01 29.32
C LEU A 777 -60.01 -18.74 29.33
N PHE A 778 -59.55 -17.74 30.05
CA PHE A 778 -60.10 -16.39 29.97
C PHE A 778 -59.35 -15.64 28.88
N SER A 779 -60.07 -15.08 27.90
CA SER A 779 -59.42 -14.35 26.81
C SER A 779 -58.96 -12.95 27.22
N ARG A 780 -59.52 -12.37 28.30
CA ARG A 780 -59.09 -11.11 28.91
C ARG A 780 -59.60 -11.02 30.35
N ILE A 781 -58.70 -10.76 31.29
CA ILE A 781 -58.99 -10.52 32.71
C ILE A 781 -58.35 -9.18 33.07
N PRO A 782 -59.13 -8.09 33.17
CA PRO A 782 -58.66 -6.85 33.78
C PRO A 782 -58.42 -7.08 35.27
N MET A 783 -57.22 -6.78 35.73
CA MET A 783 -56.76 -7.01 37.11
C MET A 783 -56.02 -5.79 37.65
N LYS A 784 -56.04 -5.66 38.98
CA LYS A 784 -55.15 -4.77 39.72
C LYS A 784 -54.40 -5.55 40.79
N TRP A 785 -53.25 -5.04 41.18
CA TRP A 785 -52.50 -5.57 42.31
C TRP A 785 -53.00 -4.95 43.61
N ASP A 786 -53.43 -5.79 44.54
CA ASP A 786 -53.80 -5.40 45.89
C ASP A 786 -52.69 -5.82 46.87
N VAL A 787 -52.08 -4.85 47.55
CA VAL A 787 -50.94 -5.09 48.45
C VAL A 787 -51.38 -5.74 49.77
N ASP A 788 -52.56 -5.40 50.28
CA ASP A 788 -53.07 -5.96 51.54
C ASP A 788 -53.43 -7.43 51.37
N TYR A 789 -54.04 -7.76 50.24
CA TYR A 789 -54.27 -9.15 49.85
C TYR A 789 -53.05 -9.82 49.20
N GLN A 790 -52.00 -9.09 48.81
CA GLN A 790 -50.85 -9.61 48.06
C GLN A 790 -51.31 -10.45 46.85
N SER A 791 -52.23 -9.91 46.07
CA SER A 791 -52.87 -10.64 44.98
C SER A 791 -53.22 -9.76 43.78
N PHE A 792 -53.21 -10.37 42.60
CA PHE A 792 -53.93 -9.84 41.46
C PHE A 792 -55.41 -10.18 41.62
N VAL A 793 -56.25 -9.16 41.70
CA VAL A 793 -57.72 -9.30 41.81
C VAL A 793 -58.37 -8.77 40.53
N SER A 794 -59.36 -9.50 40.01
CA SER A 794 -60.14 -9.04 38.86
C SER A 794 -60.90 -7.75 39.20
N THR A 795 -60.83 -6.74 38.33
CA THR A 795 -61.48 -5.43 38.53
C THR A 795 -62.89 -5.35 37.96
N GLN A 796 -63.29 -6.33 37.15
CA GLN A 796 -64.61 -6.41 36.54
C GLN A 796 -65.31 -7.69 36.97
N SER A 797 -66.63 -7.63 37.14
CA SER A 797 -67.45 -8.79 37.52
C SER A 797 -67.96 -9.58 36.31
N VAL A 798 -67.85 -9.06 35.09
CA VAL A 798 -68.25 -9.73 33.84
C VAL A 798 -67.08 -9.72 32.88
N MET A 799 -66.51 -10.89 32.58
CA MET A 799 -65.28 -11.01 31.78
C MET A 799 -65.42 -12.09 30.70
N PRO A 800 -64.64 -12.00 29.60
CA PRO A 800 -64.71 -12.95 28.51
C PRO A 800 -64.06 -14.30 28.86
N LEU A 801 -64.88 -15.36 28.82
CA LEU A 801 -64.45 -16.75 28.94
C LEU A 801 -64.39 -17.37 27.54
N ALA A 802 -63.17 -17.71 27.10
CA ALA A 802 -62.94 -18.29 25.79
C ALA A 802 -63.31 -19.77 25.74
N SER A 803 -62.89 -20.55 26.74
CA SER A 803 -63.15 -22.00 26.75
C SER A 803 -63.14 -22.63 28.15
N ILE A 804 -63.79 -23.79 28.26
CA ILE A 804 -63.72 -24.69 29.42
C ILE A 804 -63.28 -26.07 28.92
N GLN A 805 -62.22 -26.65 29.49
CA GLN A 805 -61.65 -27.93 29.08
C GLN A 805 -61.37 -28.04 27.56
N GLY A 806 -60.85 -26.96 26.98
CA GLY A 806 -60.59 -26.86 25.55
C GLY A 806 -61.83 -26.67 24.66
N GLU A 807 -63.05 -26.76 25.22
CA GLU A 807 -64.30 -26.52 24.49
C GLU A 807 -64.63 -25.03 24.47
N LEU A 808 -64.78 -24.46 23.27
CA LEU A 808 -65.06 -23.03 23.10
C LEU A 808 -66.44 -22.64 23.68
N ILE A 809 -66.42 -21.58 24.48
CA ILE A 809 -67.60 -20.90 25.05
C ILE A 809 -67.75 -19.53 24.40
N ASN A 810 -66.68 -18.73 24.36
CA ASN A 810 -66.63 -17.39 23.77
C ASN A 810 -67.78 -16.46 24.22
N ARG A 811 -68.06 -16.43 25.53
CA ARG A 811 -69.11 -15.59 26.14
C ARG A 811 -68.57 -14.68 27.24
N MET A 812 -69.20 -13.54 27.41
CA MET A 812 -69.07 -12.70 28.60
C MET A 812 -69.82 -13.35 29.76
N VAL A 813 -69.12 -13.66 30.86
CA VAL A 813 -69.69 -14.39 31.99
C VAL A 813 -69.41 -13.66 33.29
N THR A 814 -70.35 -13.74 34.23
CA THR A 814 -70.09 -13.20 35.57
C THR A 814 -69.05 -14.07 36.26
N CYS A 815 -67.89 -13.51 36.57
CA CYS A 815 -66.79 -14.23 37.19
C CYS A 815 -65.89 -13.32 38.02
N TYR A 816 -65.18 -13.93 38.96
CA TYR A 816 -64.17 -13.29 39.79
C TYR A 816 -62.95 -14.19 39.84
N VAL A 817 -61.77 -13.62 39.63
CA VAL A 817 -60.50 -14.35 39.59
C VAL A 817 -59.50 -13.64 40.50
N GLU A 818 -58.79 -14.42 41.32
CA GLU A 818 -57.71 -13.92 42.15
C GLU A 818 -56.49 -14.84 42.04
N PHE A 819 -55.34 -14.26 41.68
CA PHE A 819 -54.04 -14.90 41.76
C PHE A 819 -53.31 -14.31 42.98
N LYS A 820 -53.30 -15.06 44.09
CA LYS A 820 -52.59 -14.65 45.30
C LYS A 820 -51.13 -15.05 45.20
N MET A 821 -50.24 -14.08 45.33
CA MET A 821 -48.80 -14.24 45.16
C MET A 821 -48.06 -13.66 46.37
N PRO A 822 -48.20 -14.27 47.56
CA PRO A 822 -47.60 -13.73 48.76
C PRO A 822 -46.07 -13.81 48.71
N THR A 823 -45.42 -13.04 49.60
CA THR A 823 -43.96 -12.92 49.64
C THR A 823 -43.19 -14.21 49.95
N ASN A 824 -43.89 -15.20 50.53
CA ASN A 824 -43.35 -16.49 50.96
C ASN A 824 -43.57 -17.64 49.97
N ASP A 825 -43.94 -17.35 48.71
CA ASP A 825 -44.24 -18.34 47.65
C ASP A 825 -45.40 -19.29 47.97
N ASP A 826 -46.27 -18.95 48.93
CA ASP A 826 -47.53 -19.68 49.18
C ASP A 826 -48.63 -19.23 48.21
N ASP A 827 -48.36 -19.38 46.91
CA ASP A 827 -49.27 -18.92 45.86
C ASP A 827 -50.61 -19.67 45.92
N ARG A 828 -51.69 -18.95 45.61
CA ARG A 828 -53.07 -19.47 45.66
C ARG A 828 -53.85 -18.97 44.46
N LEU A 829 -54.87 -19.74 44.10
CA LEU A 829 -55.75 -19.41 42.99
C LEU A 829 -57.19 -19.51 43.47
N TYR A 830 -58.00 -18.50 43.17
CA TYR A 830 -59.44 -18.52 43.42
C TYR A 830 -60.19 -18.12 42.16
N ILE A 831 -61.19 -18.92 41.79
CA ILE A 831 -62.04 -18.69 40.63
C ILE A 831 -63.49 -18.88 41.06
N TYR A 832 -64.33 -17.90 40.74
CA TYR A 832 -65.78 -18.01 40.80
C TYR A 832 -66.35 -17.76 39.41
N LEU A 833 -67.15 -18.69 38.92
CA LEU A 833 -67.81 -18.61 37.62
C LEU A 833 -69.31 -18.73 37.82
N ARG A 834 -70.12 -17.89 37.17
CA ARG A 834 -71.58 -18.03 37.14
C ARG A 834 -72.04 -18.31 35.72
N SER A 835 -72.74 -19.43 35.54
CA SER A 835 -73.35 -19.80 34.27
C SER A 835 -74.53 -18.88 33.95
N PRO A 836 -74.92 -18.76 32.66
CA PRO A 836 -76.10 -18.00 32.27
C PRO A 836 -77.40 -18.56 32.88
N SER A 837 -77.44 -19.86 33.16
CA SER A 837 -78.53 -20.55 33.85
C SER A 837 -78.62 -20.24 35.36
N GLY A 838 -77.70 -19.43 35.89
CA GLY A 838 -77.72 -18.94 37.28
C GLY A 838 -76.99 -19.84 38.29
N PHE A 839 -76.42 -20.96 37.86
CA PHE A 839 -75.53 -21.76 38.69
C PHE A 839 -74.16 -21.11 38.83
N TYR A 840 -73.52 -21.21 40.00
CA TYR A 840 -72.15 -20.78 40.20
C TYR A 840 -71.25 -21.96 40.51
N TYR A 841 -69.96 -21.82 40.18
CA TYR A 841 -68.92 -22.80 40.43
C TYR A 841 -67.72 -22.07 41.03
N PHE A 842 -67.33 -22.50 42.22
CA PHE A 842 -66.18 -21.96 42.94
C PHE A 842 -65.04 -22.98 42.99
N PHE A 843 -63.83 -22.50 42.75
CA PHE A 843 -62.58 -23.24 42.84
C PHE A 843 -61.59 -22.43 43.66
N GLY A 844 -61.06 -23.00 44.73
CA GLY A 844 -60.02 -22.38 45.56
C GLY A 844 -58.85 -23.33 45.75
N PHE A 845 -57.70 -23.04 45.18
CA PHE A 845 -56.51 -23.88 45.28
C PHE A 845 -55.49 -23.31 46.26
N LYS A 846 -55.01 -24.15 47.18
CA LYS A 846 -53.91 -23.86 48.10
C LYS A 846 -53.12 -25.13 48.41
N GLN A 847 -51.81 -25.11 48.17
CA GLN A 847 -50.86 -26.16 48.60
C GLN A 847 -51.33 -27.61 48.32
N GLY A 848 -51.87 -27.87 47.13
CA GLY A 848 -52.34 -29.19 46.73
C GLY A 848 -53.80 -29.51 47.06
N ILE A 849 -54.50 -28.64 47.80
CA ILE A 849 -55.92 -28.78 48.07
C ILE A 849 -56.71 -27.90 47.10
N LEU A 850 -57.63 -28.51 46.34
CA LEU A 850 -58.61 -27.83 45.49
C LEU A 850 -59.98 -27.85 46.17
N ASN A 851 -60.36 -26.71 46.73
CA ASN A 851 -61.68 -26.46 47.30
C ASN A 851 -62.72 -26.25 46.20
N MET A 852 -63.84 -26.95 46.27
CA MET A 852 -64.91 -26.87 45.27
C MET A 852 -66.28 -26.74 45.93
N VAL A 853 -67.11 -25.83 45.42
CA VAL A 853 -68.54 -25.74 45.79
C VAL A 853 -69.35 -25.06 44.69
N SER A 854 -70.62 -25.43 44.58
CA SER A 854 -71.59 -24.85 43.65
C SER A 854 -72.96 -24.64 44.34
N ASN A 855 -73.87 -23.89 43.73
CA ASN A 855 -75.31 -23.99 44.04
C ASN A 855 -76.04 -25.02 43.15
N ASN A 856 -75.33 -25.69 42.23
CA ASN A 856 -75.85 -26.83 41.49
C ASN A 856 -75.73 -28.08 42.39
N THR A 857 -76.86 -28.59 42.87
CA THR A 857 -76.90 -29.74 43.77
C THR A 857 -76.25 -30.98 43.15
N LYS A 858 -76.47 -31.21 41.85
CA LYS A 858 -75.84 -32.35 41.13
C LYS A 858 -74.32 -32.27 41.14
N PHE A 859 -73.76 -31.07 41.00
CA PHE A 859 -72.32 -30.87 41.07
C PHE A 859 -71.78 -31.21 42.47
N ASN A 860 -72.43 -30.67 43.50
CA ASN A 860 -72.03 -30.92 44.88
C ASN A 860 -72.14 -32.40 45.26
N ASP A 861 -73.21 -33.07 44.85
CA ASP A 861 -73.42 -34.51 45.09
C ASP A 861 -72.30 -35.34 44.45
N LEU A 862 -71.86 -34.97 43.24
CA LEU A 862 -70.72 -35.61 42.56
C LEU A 862 -69.38 -35.34 43.26
N VAL A 863 -69.16 -34.13 43.78
CA VAL A 863 -67.94 -33.79 44.53
C VAL A 863 -67.88 -34.54 45.87
N VAL A 864 -68.98 -34.56 46.62
CA VAL A 864 -69.07 -35.26 47.92
C VAL A 864 -69.01 -36.78 47.73
N GLY A 865 -69.61 -37.30 46.66
CA GLY A 865 -69.66 -38.72 46.33
C GLY A 865 -68.39 -39.31 45.69
N MET A 866 -67.32 -38.52 45.49
CA MET A 866 -66.06 -39.00 44.91
C MET A 866 -65.43 -40.12 45.75
N LYS A 867 -64.89 -41.14 45.08
CA LYS A 867 -64.12 -42.20 45.74
C LYS A 867 -62.77 -41.64 46.22
N ASP A 868 -62.19 -42.18 47.29
CA ASP A 868 -60.91 -41.71 47.83
C ASP A 868 -59.79 -41.64 46.77
N LYS A 869 -59.74 -42.60 45.84
CA LYS A 869 -58.78 -42.65 44.73
C LYS A 869 -58.96 -41.55 43.66
N GLU A 870 -60.16 -40.95 43.57
CA GLU A 870 -60.50 -39.84 42.68
C GLU A 870 -60.36 -38.51 43.41
N ARG A 871 -60.67 -38.49 44.71
CA ARG A 871 -60.53 -37.34 45.60
C ARG A 871 -59.08 -37.01 45.95
N ILE A 872 -58.26 -38.02 46.21
CA ILE A 872 -56.86 -37.90 46.63
C ILE A 872 -55.96 -38.53 45.57
N ARG A 873 -55.18 -37.71 44.88
CA ARG A 873 -54.23 -38.13 43.84
C ARG A 873 -52.81 -37.97 44.33
N LYS A 874 -52.00 -39.03 44.26
CA LYS A 874 -50.56 -38.96 44.56
C LYS A 874 -49.81 -38.28 43.40
N MET A 875 -49.01 -37.28 43.72
CA MET A 875 -48.21 -36.51 42.77
C MET A 875 -46.78 -37.06 42.66
N PRO A 876 -46.01 -36.71 41.61
CA PRO A 876 -44.67 -37.24 41.38
C PRO A 876 -43.65 -36.99 42.50
N ASP A 877 -43.86 -35.93 43.29
CA ASP A 877 -43.04 -35.57 44.46
C ASP A 877 -43.40 -36.37 45.73
N GLY A 878 -44.36 -37.29 45.62
CA GLY A 878 -44.83 -38.12 46.73
C GLY A 878 -45.90 -37.49 47.61
N GLN A 879 -46.20 -36.20 47.44
CA GLN A 879 -47.29 -35.50 48.13
C GLN A 879 -48.63 -35.75 47.43
N THR A 880 -49.72 -35.21 47.96
CA THR A 880 -51.08 -35.45 47.48
C THR A 880 -51.74 -34.18 46.96
N TYR A 881 -52.46 -34.32 45.84
CA TYR A 881 -53.46 -33.38 45.38
C TYR A 881 -54.83 -33.86 45.85
N GLU A 882 -55.54 -33.06 46.63
CA GLU A 882 -56.84 -33.42 47.21
C GLU A 882 -57.94 -32.46 46.74
N ILE A 883 -59.07 -33.02 46.33
CA ILE A 883 -60.29 -32.25 46.06
C ILE A 883 -61.15 -32.23 47.32
N GLN A 884 -61.50 -31.05 47.82
CA GLN A 884 -62.25 -30.89 49.05
C GLN A 884 -63.55 -30.12 48.80
N PRO A 885 -64.73 -30.68 49.13
CA PRO A 885 -65.97 -29.89 49.16
C PRO A 885 -65.90 -28.87 50.28
N VAL A 886 -66.34 -27.64 50.02
CA VAL A 886 -66.40 -26.56 51.02
C VAL A 886 -67.81 -25.97 51.14
N ASP A 887 -68.08 -25.25 52.22
CA ASP A 887 -69.38 -24.60 52.41
C ASP A 887 -69.61 -23.45 51.41
N PRO A 888 -70.86 -23.23 50.94
CA PRO A 888 -71.24 -22.09 50.09
C PRO A 888 -70.83 -20.70 50.63
N GLY A 889 -70.69 -20.58 51.96
CA GLY A 889 -70.18 -19.38 52.60
C GLY A 889 -68.76 -19.00 52.15
N THR A 890 -67.92 -19.99 51.81
CA THR A 890 -66.56 -19.79 51.30
C THR A 890 -66.55 -19.05 49.97
N ALA A 891 -67.40 -19.48 49.03
CA ALA A 891 -67.55 -18.81 47.73
C ALA A 891 -68.08 -17.38 47.89
N SER A 892 -69.06 -17.19 48.77
CA SER A 892 -69.63 -15.86 49.06
C SER A 892 -68.60 -14.92 49.70
N ALA A 893 -67.77 -15.42 50.61
CA ALA A 893 -66.69 -14.66 51.23
C ALA A 893 -65.60 -14.26 50.21
N PHE A 894 -65.27 -15.15 49.26
CA PHE A 894 -64.35 -14.83 48.17
C PHE A 894 -64.87 -13.70 47.29
N VAL A 895 -66.13 -13.77 46.84
CA VAL A 895 -66.72 -12.71 46.00
C VAL A 895 -66.71 -11.37 46.74
N LYS A 896 -67.11 -11.35 48.02
CA LYS A 896 -67.05 -10.14 48.84
C LYS A 896 -65.63 -9.59 48.99
N ARG A 897 -64.62 -10.46 49.11
CA ARG A 897 -63.20 -10.06 49.16
C ARG A 897 -62.78 -9.35 47.88
N VAL A 898 -63.09 -9.92 46.71
CA VAL A 898 -62.74 -9.31 45.42
C VAL A 898 -63.50 -8.00 45.21
N GLN A 899 -64.76 -7.91 45.65
CA GLN A 899 -65.53 -6.67 45.61
C GLN A 899 -64.93 -5.60 46.53
N ALA A 900 -64.63 -5.94 47.78
CA ALA A 900 -64.01 -5.03 48.74
C ALA A 900 -62.60 -4.57 48.33
N ALA A 901 -61.88 -5.39 47.55
CA ALA A 901 -60.61 -4.97 46.97
C ALA A 901 -60.80 -3.89 45.89
N ASN A 902 -61.96 -3.82 45.23
CA ASN A 902 -62.26 -2.89 44.14
C ASN A 902 -63.00 -1.62 44.57
N ASP A 903 -63.64 -1.64 45.74
CA ASP A 903 -64.20 -0.47 46.43
C ASP A 903 -63.07 0.43 46.98
#